data_AF-A0A564TAI4-F1
#
_entry.id   AF-A0A564TAI4-F1
#
_cell.length_a   1.000
_cell.length_b   1.000
_cell.length_c   1.000
_cell.angle_alpha   90.00
_cell.angle_beta   90.00
_cell.angle_gamma   90.00
#
_symmetry.space_group_name_H-M   'P 1'
#
loop_
_entity.id
_entity.type
_entity.pdbx_description
1 polymer ?
#
loop_
_entity_poly.entity_id
_entity_poly.type
_entity_poly.pdbx_seq_one_letter_code
_entity_poly.pdbx_strand_id
1 'polypeptide(L)'
;MKKKNVETKVITIMMAASMAASICPAVPALAVTKNQVAADGPYTKTAHVTKTEEDVDDNWNEYDVEVTLSVEDGKLKDISVSPKNGYDSGNDSYFNKAYNKSKGIKTKLAGTDATEDSINSWDTVSGATRTSKAIKEAALEAIQSAPEASVAVTVDTTSLEAFIKSAEALTESDYTADSWSALKTALASAKTALSEKKSQDAVDKAASDLNIAIQGLKKAEVTTESYVLMNIPYAAFYESDGVTSVDSVSSATLNKTRNSNLAAGSYHVDPNGSDITGITFPVKISNLEALKNYTQITDKSSVSITVTNKGKTSTTEYKGKDALFESASYSYYILSEAPSYYKEATVNADGTLSFSEVKGASKTTLNDVKSEFTTNTKYGDYQLNFDNLPDSMKTVFGVVISTKEGGNYGLRQVENIWRNSELAWSTGFVTTTHGCTLSYEPYKAMMGQTINKVTYYTDAGIYELPMDQKVPVKFDGEVSAADASIDVENIQSSVTVTNLPEDFQEEYELTDSDKTVVAKDSYTVNVTTDAKGNVTRTLVFNSKPKKGRYTLTLKDKSGTYADISTTFNMYTEAVPVQYNEKNDAPALEKTDAASDEDFKTYLKSIKSVTVNGTSYAASGRRAVKLINEDGSLDLTKDAFKDKKPGDAFAITVVEDGYKAYTFTYQVPVTGSDYTYVYAGLSWSEYWASEGILAAGSTESSEELDSRGEADKGAFDVVTRATTNHGLHRGSFQCTAVIETKDGTTYNLAYWKDKDTFVTTDGQEVAFANVKANIKDYKVTGLKYVPVKVKTSDYEAFKEKYTIVEKDGTLAGGYGEVNLKSYTAAADVTENTNGLKTATKNADGTFSFSERANGTYSGLKDIQLKTATDLEPTVKEGDGSFGEFLRVDFNGDYGDLGANMQAVKWTYYGDDATYTNAKASYGTKFAADNWMHKSMGIQLGLTDSVRCQLPSGTDGTGYWSLTIYALGYEDYTYTFQVREENIAQPKAADQKDIDALQAKVDEAKGLNKVNYTADSWSSMETELTESEELLKKDSLLSAEVKTQLQHMTDALDRLVQKEADLTKLNEAIGRAEGSNYNEADYTADSWKAYTDALAAAKALTTSENTLLQSDVDAAMDNLNKAISNLTKAETPVDPNVVSTTSLEKAIKAAEDLKKADYTADSWKELQNALSAAKAALNEKKDQATVDAATENLNKAISALVKAGSAKEKKTPAAQTSELKNTSGTDTKKTSGKVKTGDPASVFGWLTLAVSSLGAGGFALKRRKRRDDK
;
A
#
# COMPACT_ATOMS: atom_id res chain seq x y z
N MET A 1 7.06 -42.89 -7.52
CA MET A 1 6.67 -44.21 -6.97
C MET A 1 6.82 -45.27 -8.06
N LYS A 2 7.55 -46.37 -7.77
CA LYS A 2 7.53 -47.74 -8.38
C LYS A 2 7.22 -47.84 -9.90
N LYS A 3 8.11 -48.31 -10.79
CA LYS A 3 9.06 -49.46 -10.75
C LYS A 3 10.23 -49.27 -11.75
N LYS A 4 11.45 -49.47 -11.24
CA LYS A 4 12.69 -50.09 -11.81
C LYS A 4 13.18 -49.59 -13.19
N ASN A 5 14.17 -48.70 -13.31
CA ASN A 5 15.63 -48.81 -13.03
C ASN A 5 16.33 -50.06 -13.61
N VAL A 6 17.27 -49.88 -14.53
CA VAL A 6 18.75 -49.89 -14.36
C VAL A 6 19.34 -50.03 -15.79
N GLU A 7 20.00 -49.02 -16.39
CA GLU A 7 21.38 -48.53 -16.19
C GLU A 7 22.49 -49.31 -16.93
N THR A 8 23.18 -48.56 -17.80
CA THR A 8 24.63 -48.46 -18.06
C THR A 8 25.49 -49.53 -18.78
N LYS A 9 26.36 -48.95 -19.64
CA LYS A 9 27.83 -49.11 -19.76
C LYS A 9 28.43 -49.83 -20.99
N VAL A 10 28.87 -48.97 -21.92
CA VAL A 10 30.19 -48.85 -22.59
C VAL A 10 31.29 -49.82 -22.15
N ILE A 11 32.05 -50.38 -23.11
CA ILE A 11 33.53 -50.62 -23.16
C ILE A 11 33.84 -51.30 -24.53
N THR A 12 34.59 -50.69 -25.47
CA THR A 12 36.06 -50.74 -25.70
C THR A 12 36.61 -52.06 -26.27
N ILE A 13 37.69 -51.95 -27.09
CA ILE A 13 38.72 -52.96 -27.47
C ILE A 13 38.43 -53.72 -28.80
N MET A 14 39.36 -54.06 -29.71
CA MET A 14 40.75 -53.72 -30.10
C MET A 14 41.13 -54.76 -31.19
N MET A 15 42.00 -54.38 -32.15
CA MET A 15 43.00 -55.23 -32.84
C MET A 15 42.65 -56.48 -33.70
N ALA A 16 43.08 -56.39 -34.97
CA ALA A 16 44.15 -57.19 -35.64
C ALA A 16 43.89 -58.59 -36.27
N ALA A 17 44.79 -58.88 -37.23
CA ALA A 17 45.09 -60.12 -37.99
C ALA A 17 44.30 -60.31 -39.31
N SER A 18 44.85 -60.10 -40.52
CA SER A 18 46.02 -60.68 -41.23
C SER A 18 45.73 -61.96 -42.03
N MET A 19 45.95 -61.86 -43.35
CA MET A 19 46.56 -62.83 -44.28
C MET A 19 46.08 -64.30 -44.40
N ALA A 20 45.82 -64.64 -45.66
CA ALA A 20 46.29 -65.83 -46.40
C ALA A 20 45.53 -67.17 -46.31
N ALA A 21 45.09 -67.59 -47.52
CA ALA A 21 45.05 -68.94 -48.10
C ALA A 21 44.07 -70.00 -47.55
N SER A 22 43.11 -70.38 -48.40
CA SER A 22 42.63 -71.77 -48.61
C SER A 22 41.66 -71.74 -49.80
N ILE A 23 42.12 -71.96 -51.03
CA ILE A 23 42.19 -73.27 -51.70
C ILE A 23 40.79 -73.90 -51.85
N CYS A 24 40.29 -73.90 -53.08
CA CYS A 24 39.17 -74.75 -53.53
C CYS A 24 39.40 -76.23 -53.15
N PRO A 25 38.34 -77.02 -52.92
CA PRO A 25 38.21 -78.27 -53.63
C PRO A 25 37.48 -77.97 -54.93
N ALA A 26 38.25 -77.86 -56.03
CA ALA A 26 37.66 -78.08 -57.33
C ALA A 26 37.16 -79.53 -57.32
N VAL A 27 35.85 -79.72 -57.50
CA VAL A 27 35.37 -80.99 -58.05
C VAL A 27 36.14 -81.17 -59.35
N PRO A 28 36.80 -82.31 -59.62
CA PRO A 28 37.43 -82.51 -60.92
C PRO A 28 36.33 -82.35 -61.95
N ALA A 29 36.42 -81.32 -62.80
CA ALA A 29 35.59 -81.21 -63.98
C ALA A 29 35.79 -82.52 -64.74
N LEU A 30 34.76 -83.35 -64.78
CA LEU A 30 34.80 -84.60 -65.52
C LEU A 30 35.03 -84.21 -66.98
N ALA A 31 36.08 -84.79 -67.55
CA ALA A 31 36.29 -84.85 -68.98
C ALA A 31 34.98 -85.21 -69.68
N VAL A 32 34.63 -84.51 -70.76
CA VAL A 32 33.47 -84.84 -71.59
C VAL A 32 33.56 -86.30 -72.03
N THR A 33 32.53 -87.10 -71.70
CA THR A 33 32.37 -88.47 -72.17
C THR A 33 31.08 -88.63 -72.96
N LYS A 34 31.13 -89.36 -74.08
CA LYS A 34 30.00 -89.68 -74.97
C LYS A 34 29.25 -88.44 -75.47
N ASN A 35 28.02 -88.23 -75.00
CA ASN A 35 27.06 -87.23 -75.43
C ASN A 35 27.08 -85.95 -74.57
N GLN A 36 28.02 -85.82 -73.63
CA GLN A 36 28.25 -84.58 -72.89
C GLN A 36 28.81 -83.51 -73.84
N VAL A 37 28.36 -82.26 -73.65
CA VAL A 37 28.77 -81.13 -74.49
C VAL A 37 29.98 -80.43 -73.86
N ALA A 38 31.06 -80.31 -74.63
CA ALA A 38 32.24 -79.57 -74.22
C ALA A 38 31.94 -78.09 -73.99
N ALA A 39 32.56 -77.54 -72.94
CA ALA A 39 32.57 -76.10 -72.70
C ALA A 39 33.31 -75.37 -73.83
N ASP A 40 32.98 -74.09 -74.00
CA ASP A 40 33.59 -73.27 -75.04
C ASP A 40 35.09 -73.11 -74.82
N GLY A 41 35.86 -73.25 -75.91
CA GLY A 41 37.31 -73.18 -75.88
C GLY A 41 37.97 -73.98 -77.00
N PRO A 42 39.25 -73.71 -77.29
CA PRO A 42 40.05 -74.54 -78.18
C PRO A 42 40.67 -75.73 -77.43
N TYR A 43 40.53 -76.93 -77.97
CA TYR A 43 41.14 -78.15 -77.44
C TYR A 43 42.06 -78.78 -78.49
N THR A 44 43.34 -78.94 -78.16
CA THR A 44 44.38 -79.38 -79.11
C THR A 44 45.08 -80.64 -78.64
N LYS A 45 45.21 -81.61 -79.54
CA LYS A 45 45.99 -82.84 -79.33
C LYS A 45 46.72 -83.27 -80.60
N THR A 46 47.75 -84.09 -80.43
CA THR A 46 48.60 -84.57 -81.52
C THR A 46 48.66 -86.09 -81.48
N ALA A 47 48.54 -86.73 -82.65
CA ALA A 47 48.68 -88.17 -82.81
C ALA A 47 49.65 -88.49 -83.97
N HIS A 48 50.30 -89.65 -83.92
CA HIS A 48 51.28 -90.07 -84.92
C HIS A 48 50.65 -90.97 -86.00
N VAL A 49 50.93 -90.69 -87.27
CA VAL A 49 50.51 -91.49 -88.42
C VAL A 49 51.57 -92.55 -88.69
N THR A 50 51.35 -93.78 -88.21
CA THR A 50 52.28 -94.90 -88.36
C THR A 50 51.95 -95.76 -89.60
N LYS A 51 52.98 -96.29 -90.25
CA LYS A 51 52.89 -97.36 -91.24
C LYS A 51 52.69 -98.70 -90.54
N THR A 52 52.20 -99.65 -91.30
CA THR A 52 52.03 -101.05 -90.91
C THR A 52 52.61 -101.96 -91.98
N GLU A 53 52.73 -103.25 -91.69
CA GLU A 53 53.27 -104.26 -92.62
C GLU A 53 52.49 -104.36 -93.95
N GLU A 54 51.27 -103.81 -94.03
CA GLU A 54 50.43 -103.77 -95.23
C GLU A 54 50.74 -102.57 -96.17
N ASP A 55 51.53 -101.59 -95.72
CA ASP A 55 51.76 -100.32 -96.44
C ASP A 55 53.07 -100.33 -97.30
N VAL A 56 53.50 -101.52 -97.75
CA VAL A 56 54.84 -101.80 -98.33
C VAL A 56 55.14 -101.20 -99.71
N ASP A 57 54.14 -100.68 -100.45
CA ASP A 57 54.30 -100.06 -101.78
C ASP A 57 53.86 -98.58 -101.84
N ASP A 58 53.60 -97.94 -100.70
CA ASP A 58 53.09 -96.56 -100.65
C ASP A 58 54.19 -95.50 -100.38
N ASN A 59 54.33 -94.54 -101.31
CA ASN A 59 55.37 -93.50 -101.33
C ASN A 59 55.04 -92.28 -100.41
N TRP A 60 54.82 -92.52 -99.11
CA TRP A 60 54.62 -91.49 -98.06
C TRP A 60 55.45 -91.79 -96.81
N ASN A 61 55.74 -90.79 -95.96
CA ASN A 61 56.50 -90.95 -94.71
C ASN A 61 55.60 -90.85 -93.47
N GLU A 62 55.91 -91.56 -92.39
CA GLU A 62 55.20 -91.41 -91.10
C GLU A 62 55.30 -89.97 -90.58
N TYR A 63 54.23 -89.46 -89.98
CA TYR A 63 54.19 -88.06 -89.55
C TYR A 63 53.19 -87.80 -88.43
N ASP A 64 53.42 -86.74 -87.67
CA ASP A 64 52.50 -86.26 -86.64
C ASP A 64 51.36 -85.42 -87.22
N VAL A 65 50.15 -85.54 -86.68
CA VAL A 65 49.01 -84.65 -86.96
C VAL A 65 48.51 -84.01 -85.68
N GLU A 66 48.48 -82.68 -85.64
CA GLU A 66 47.91 -81.89 -84.55
C GLU A 66 46.49 -81.44 -84.94
N VAL A 67 45.51 -81.78 -84.11
CA VAL A 67 44.10 -81.44 -84.27
C VAL A 67 43.69 -80.46 -83.18
N THR A 68 43.12 -79.33 -83.58
CA THR A 68 42.49 -78.34 -82.70
C THR A 68 40.99 -78.29 -82.98
N LEU A 69 40.19 -78.52 -81.94
CA LEU A 69 38.75 -78.36 -81.94
C LEU A 69 38.39 -77.03 -81.28
N SER A 70 37.78 -76.12 -82.02
CA SER A 70 37.26 -74.86 -81.48
C SER A 70 35.79 -75.03 -81.12
N VAL A 71 35.48 -75.01 -79.83
CA VAL A 71 34.10 -75.12 -79.32
C VAL A 71 33.56 -73.73 -78.97
N GLU A 72 32.38 -73.41 -79.47
CA GLU A 72 31.64 -72.17 -79.15
C GLU A 72 30.14 -72.48 -79.12
N ASP A 73 29.45 -71.98 -78.09
CA ASP A 73 28.05 -72.31 -77.79
C ASP A 73 27.76 -73.82 -77.79
N GLY A 74 28.72 -74.63 -77.32
CA GLY A 74 28.60 -76.09 -77.29
C GLY A 74 28.67 -76.79 -78.66
N LYS A 75 29.08 -76.09 -79.73
CA LYS A 75 29.23 -76.62 -81.10
C LYS A 75 30.70 -76.60 -81.55
N LEU A 76 31.09 -77.53 -82.42
CA LEU A 76 32.41 -77.55 -83.09
C LEU A 76 32.47 -76.44 -84.16
N LYS A 77 32.70 -75.19 -83.73
CA LYS A 77 32.79 -74.02 -84.61
C LYS A 77 33.83 -74.20 -85.71
N ASP A 78 35.00 -74.75 -85.37
CA ASP A 78 36.02 -75.13 -86.36
C ASP A 78 36.82 -76.36 -85.93
N ILE A 79 37.33 -77.09 -86.92
CA ILE A 79 38.30 -78.17 -86.73
C ILE A 79 39.51 -77.84 -87.60
N SER A 80 40.65 -77.61 -86.97
CA SER A 80 41.91 -77.33 -87.65
C SER A 80 42.83 -78.53 -87.48
N VAL A 81 43.35 -79.06 -88.59
CA VAL A 81 44.34 -80.14 -88.58
C VAL A 81 45.60 -79.62 -89.26
N SER A 82 46.74 -79.76 -88.59
CA SER A 82 48.05 -79.36 -89.10
C SER A 82 49.01 -80.56 -89.07
N PRO A 83 49.66 -80.90 -90.20
CA PRO A 83 50.71 -81.91 -90.17
C PRO A 83 51.96 -81.34 -89.49
N LYS A 84 52.69 -82.20 -88.80
CA LYS A 84 53.91 -81.87 -88.04
C LYS A 84 55.02 -82.83 -88.46
N ASN A 85 55.95 -83.13 -87.55
CA ASN A 85 57.20 -83.86 -87.78
C ASN A 85 57.02 -85.05 -88.74
N GLY A 86 57.88 -85.15 -89.77
CA GLY A 86 57.90 -86.27 -90.72
C GLY A 86 57.05 -86.09 -91.99
N TYR A 87 56.22 -85.04 -92.07
CA TYR A 87 55.37 -84.76 -93.23
C TYR A 87 56.15 -84.27 -94.45
N ASP A 88 55.84 -84.82 -95.63
CA ASP A 88 56.33 -84.36 -96.92
C ASP A 88 55.26 -84.37 -98.02
N SER A 89 55.64 -84.01 -99.25
CA SER A 89 54.72 -83.92 -100.39
C SER A 89 54.10 -85.27 -100.80
N GLY A 90 54.68 -86.40 -100.42
CA GLY A 90 54.07 -87.72 -100.59
C GLY A 90 52.83 -87.92 -99.72
N ASN A 91 52.72 -87.19 -98.60
CA ASN A 91 51.58 -87.26 -97.68
C ASN A 91 50.36 -86.42 -98.12
N ASP A 92 50.54 -85.44 -99.02
CA ASP A 92 49.54 -84.41 -99.35
C ASP A 92 48.18 -84.97 -99.78
N SER A 93 48.19 -86.02 -100.60
CA SER A 93 46.96 -86.64 -101.08
C SER A 93 46.18 -87.28 -99.92
N TYR A 94 46.87 -87.97 -99.02
CA TYR A 94 46.30 -88.66 -97.87
C TYR A 94 45.79 -87.67 -96.81
N PHE A 95 46.59 -86.64 -96.51
CA PHE A 95 46.24 -85.61 -95.55
C PHE A 95 45.02 -84.78 -95.96
N ASN A 96 45.02 -84.26 -97.20
CA ASN A 96 43.89 -83.45 -97.66
C ASN A 96 42.59 -84.26 -97.73
N LYS A 97 42.65 -85.54 -98.15
CA LYS A 97 41.49 -86.44 -98.15
C LYS A 97 40.89 -86.62 -96.75
N ALA A 98 41.73 -86.79 -95.73
CA ALA A 98 41.33 -86.98 -94.34
C ALA A 98 40.89 -85.68 -93.64
N TYR A 99 41.42 -84.52 -94.05
CA TYR A 99 41.15 -83.25 -93.39
C TYR A 99 39.98 -82.45 -94.00
N ASN A 100 40.12 -81.99 -95.25
CA ASN A 100 39.31 -80.89 -95.79
C ASN A 100 38.64 -81.16 -97.15
N LYS A 101 38.82 -82.36 -97.72
CA LYS A 101 38.02 -82.81 -98.88
C LYS A 101 36.63 -83.29 -98.43
N SER A 102 35.78 -83.66 -99.39
CA SER A 102 34.35 -83.98 -99.18
C SER A 102 34.03 -85.05 -98.11
N LYS A 103 35.02 -85.86 -97.71
CA LYS A 103 34.90 -86.90 -96.67
C LYS A 103 35.77 -86.62 -95.44
N GLY A 104 36.55 -85.54 -95.41
CA GLY A 104 37.47 -85.21 -94.31
C GLY A 104 36.75 -84.66 -93.07
N ILE A 105 37.42 -84.73 -91.93
CA ILE A 105 36.84 -84.44 -90.61
C ILE A 105 36.27 -83.02 -90.51
N LYS A 106 36.98 -82.01 -91.04
CA LYS A 106 36.55 -80.61 -90.97
C LYS A 106 35.25 -80.40 -91.74
N THR A 107 35.18 -80.96 -92.95
CA THR A 107 34.01 -80.84 -93.81
C THR A 107 32.79 -81.60 -93.26
N LYS A 108 33.01 -82.64 -92.45
CA LYS A 108 31.93 -83.47 -91.93
C LYS A 108 31.38 -83.04 -90.57
N LEU A 109 32.23 -82.49 -89.70
CA LEU A 109 31.87 -82.25 -88.30
C LEU A 109 31.80 -80.77 -87.89
N ALA A 110 32.30 -79.84 -88.71
CA ALA A 110 32.15 -78.42 -88.39
C ALA A 110 30.66 -78.03 -88.26
N GLY A 111 30.32 -77.36 -87.15
CA GLY A 111 28.97 -76.94 -86.77
C GLY A 111 28.13 -78.00 -86.04
N THR A 112 28.63 -79.21 -85.83
CA THR A 112 27.95 -80.25 -85.03
C THR A 112 28.16 -80.04 -83.53
N ASP A 113 27.41 -80.75 -82.69
CA ASP A 113 27.60 -80.70 -81.23
C ASP A 113 29.04 -81.08 -80.86
N ALA A 114 29.65 -80.34 -79.93
CA ALA A 114 30.99 -80.62 -79.45
C ALA A 114 30.97 -81.75 -78.43
N THR A 115 30.72 -82.96 -78.91
CA THR A 115 30.61 -84.18 -78.11
C THR A 115 31.56 -85.25 -78.64
N GLU A 116 31.90 -86.22 -77.79
CA GLU A 116 32.68 -87.39 -78.19
C GLU A 116 31.93 -88.23 -79.24
N ASP A 117 30.60 -88.35 -79.11
CA ASP A 117 29.74 -89.07 -80.06
C ASP A 117 29.76 -88.44 -81.46
N SER A 118 29.78 -87.11 -81.56
CA SER A 118 29.89 -86.40 -82.84
C SER A 118 31.22 -86.71 -83.54
N ILE A 119 32.34 -86.79 -82.81
CA ILE A 119 33.63 -87.18 -83.38
C ILE A 119 33.66 -88.67 -83.75
N ASN A 120 33.10 -89.53 -82.90
CA ASN A 120 32.99 -90.96 -83.15
C ASN A 120 32.15 -91.28 -84.40
N SER A 121 31.18 -90.44 -84.74
CA SER A 121 30.33 -90.61 -85.94
C SER A 121 31.06 -90.42 -87.27
N TRP A 122 32.29 -89.87 -87.29
CA TRP A 122 33.07 -89.70 -88.52
C TRP A 122 33.92 -90.94 -88.85
N ASP A 123 33.66 -91.57 -89.98
CA ASP A 123 34.43 -92.76 -90.44
C ASP A 123 35.77 -92.39 -91.09
N THR A 124 36.75 -93.30 -91.01
CA THR A 124 38.04 -93.15 -91.70
C THR A 124 37.87 -93.09 -93.22
N VAL A 125 38.64 -92.23 -93.90
CA VAL A 125 38.51 -92.02 -95.34
C VAL A 125 39.30 -93.06 -96.15
N SER A 126 38.63 -93.82 -97.01
CA SER A 126 39.27 -94.79 -97.91
C SER A 126 40.33 -94.14 -98.80
N GLY A 127 41.54 -94.74 -98.86
CA GLY A 127 42.68 -94.16 -99.56
C GLY A 127 43.35 -93.00 -98.81
N ALA A 128 43.10 -92.88 -97.49
CA ALA A 128 43.77 -92.03 -96.51
C ALA A 128 43.61 -92.59 -95.08
N THR A 129 43.53 -93.92 -94.95
CA THR A 129 43.07 -94.61 -93.73
C THR A 129 43.97 -94.34 -92.53
N ARG A 130 45.31 -94.42 -92.70
CA ARG A 130 46.28 -94.18 -91.62
C ARG A 130 46.17 -92.78 -91.06
N THR A 131 46.16 -91.78 -91.93
CA THR A 131 46.00 -90.38 -91.54
C THR A 131 44.64 -90.08 -90.91
N SER A 132 43.56 -90.61 -91.48
CA SER A 132 42.22 -90.40 -90.91
C SER A 132 42.09 -90.99 -89.51
N LYS A 133 42.75 -92.13 -89.26
CA LYS A 133 42.75 -92.77 -87.95
C LYS A 133 43.47 -91.92 -86.90
N ALA A 134 44.67 -91.43 -87.21
CA ALA A 134 45.41 -90.55 -86.30
C ALA A 134 44.68 -89.21 -86.05
N ILE A 135 44.08 -88.62 -87.09
CA ILE A 135 43.26 -87.41 -86.93
C ILE A 135 42.06 -87.68 -86.02
N LYS A 136 41.38 -88.82 -86.17
CA LYS A 136 40.24 -89.18 -85.32
C LYS A 136 40.66 -89.40 -83.87
N GLU A 137 41.80 -90.06 -83.66
CA GLU A 137 42.39 -90.28 -82.33
C GLU A 137 42.73 -88.96 -81.63
N ALA A 138 43.47 -88.07 -82.29
CA ALA A 138 43.77 -86.74 -81.76
C ALA A 138 42.50 -85.92 -81.51
N ALA A 139 41.49 -85.98 -82.38
CA ALA A 139 40.22 -85.28 -82.17
C ALA A 139 39.45 -85.83 -80.95
N LEU A 140 39.42 -87.15 -80.76
CA LEU A 140 38.78 -87.77 -79.60
C LEU A 140 39.49 -87.40 -78.29
N GLU A 141 40.81 -87.46 -78.26
CA GLU A 141 41.57 -87.05 -77.08
C GLU A 141 41.38 -85.55 -76.79
N ALA A 142 41.27 -84.72 -77.83
CA ALA A 142 41.05 -83.28 -77.68
C ALA A 142 39.70 -83.02 -77.03
N ILE A 143 38.61 -83.62 -77.52
CA ILE A 143 37.28 -83.39 -76.94
C ILE A 143 37.14 -84.02 -75.54
N GLN A 144 37.75 -85.18 -75.30
CA GLN A 144 37.77 -85.79 -73.97
C GLN A 144 38.58 -84.97 -72.97
N SER A 145 39.55 -84.17 -73.42
CA SER A 145 40.26 -83.23 -72.54
C SER A 145 39.45 -81.98 -72.18
N ALA A 146 38.29 -81.76 -72.84
CA ALA A 146 37.43 -80.63 -72.59
C ALA A 146 36.57 -80.83 -71.33
N PRO A 147 36.40 -79.80 -70.49
CA PRO A 147 35.43 -79.82 -69.40
C PRO A 147 33.97 -79.73 -69.92
N GLU A 148 33.01 -80.33 -69.21
CA GLU A 148 31.57 -80.26 -69.52
C GLU A 148 30.98 -78.86 -69.29
N ALA A 149 30.07 -78.41 -70.18
CA ALA A 149 29.42 -77.09 -70.10
C ALA A 149 28.38 -76.97 -68.97
N SER A 150 28.44 -75.88 -68.16
CA SER A 150 27.51 -75.63 -67.04
C SER A 150 26.19 -74.99 -67.46
N VAL A 151 25.05 -75.51 -66.97
CA VAL A 151 23.68 -75.03 -67.30
C VAL A 151 23.28 -73.84 -66.43
N ALA A 152 22.80 -72.74 -67.06
CA ALA A 152 22.31 -71.54 -66.38
C ALA A 152 20.89 -71.72 -65.79
N VAL A 153 20.67 -71.26 -64.55
CA VAL A 153 19.35 -71.13 -63.93
C VAL A 153 18.73 -69.80 -64.35
N THR A 154 17.54 -69.83 -64.96
CA THR A 154 16.79 -68.62 -65.34
C THR A 154 15.93 -68.13 -64.17
N VAL A 155 16.20 -66.92 -63.67
CA VAL A 155 15.45 -66.22 -62.60
C VAL A 155 14.91 -64.88 -63.15
N ASP A 156 13.71 -64.48 -62.77
CA ASP A 156 13.08 -63.20 -63.13
C ASP A 156 13.66 -62.06 -62.28
N THR A 157 14.36 -61.13 -62.93
CA THR A 157 15.05 -59.99 -62.28
C THR A 157 14.33 -58.67 -62.46
N THR A 158 13.16 -58.66 -63.13
CA THR A 158 12.47 -57.44 -63.57
C THR A 158 12.20 -56.47 -62.42
N SER A 159 11.70 -56.97 -61.28
CA SER A 159 11.39 -56.14 -60.12
C SER A 159 12.64 -55.61 -59.41
N LEU A 160 13.70 -56.43 -59.31
CA LEU A 160 14.97 -56.05 -58.70
C LEU A 160 15.66 -54.95 -59.50
N GLU A 161 15.68 -55.07 -60.83
CA GLU A 161 16.24 -54.06 -61.75
C GLU A 161 15.50 -52.72 -61.66
N ALA A 162 14.17 -52.75 -61.53
CA ALA A 162 13.35 -51.55 -61.35
C ALA A 162 13.68 -50.83 -60.04
N PHE A 163 13.78 -51.56 -58.91
CA PHE A 163 14.12 -50.95 -57.62
C PHE A 163 15.57 -50.46 -57.57
N ILE A 164 16.52 -51.15 -58.21
CA ILE A 164 17.91 -50.67 -58.35
C ILE A 164 17.93 -49.32 -59.08
N LYS A 165 17.21 -49.23 -60.21
CA LYS A 165 17.12 -47.98 -60.97
C LYS A 165 16.46 -46.85 -60.16
N SER A 166 15.42 -47.16 -59.39
CA SER A 166 14.79 -46.18 -58.49
C SER A 166 15.74 -45.72 -57.38
N ALA A 167 16.49 -46.62 -56.76
CA ALA A 167 17.47 -46.27 -55.73
C ALA A 167 18.64 -45.44 -56.28
N GLU A 168 19.12 -45.76 -57.49
CA GLU A 168 20.20 -45.02 -58.16
C GLU A 168 19.80 -43.62 -58.64
N ALA A 169 18.50 -43.36 -58.79
CA ALA A 169 17.98 -42.05 -59.17
C ALA A 169 17.85 -41.07 -57.97
N LEU A 170 18.11 -41.52 -56.74
CA LEU A 170 18.00 -40.71 -55.53
C LEU A 170 19.34 -39.99 -55.25
N THR A 171 19.27 -38.82 -54.60
CA THR A 171 20.43 -37.99 -54.29
C THR A 171 20.77 -38.06 -52.79
N GLU A 172 22.03 -38.34 -52.45
CA GLU A 172 22.49 -38.51 -51.05
C GLU A 172 22.22 -37.29 -50.15
N SER A 173 22.32 -36.08 -50.70
CA SER A 173 22.11 -34.82 -49.95
C SER A 173 20.68 -34.63 -49.45
N ASP A 174 19.71 -35.31 -50.02
CA ASP A 174 18.28 -35.07 -49.74
C ASP A 174 17.78 -35.84 -48.52
N TYR A 175 18.62 -36.73 -47.95
CA TYR A 175 18.24 -37.69 -46.91
C TYR A 175 19.24 -37.73 -45.75
N THR A 176 18.81 -38.20 -44.58
CA THR A 176 19.67 -38.30 -43.40
C THR A 176 20.74 -39.38 -43.60
N ALA A 177 21.93 -39.15 -43.02
CA ALA A 177 23.08 -40.06 -43.15
C ALA A 177 22.74 -41.51 -42.77
N ASP A 178 21.96 -41.72 -41.70
CA ASP A 178 21.58 -43.05 -41.23
C ASP A 178 20.66 -43.78 -42.23
N SER A 179 19.63 -43.10 -42.75
CA SER A 179 18.69 -43.70 -43.69
C SER A 179 19.33 -43.94 -45.07
N TRP A 180 20.27 -43.08 -45.47
CA TRP A 180 21.03 -43.23 -46.69
C TRP A 180 22.06 -44.37 -46.63
N SER A 181 22.70 -44.57 -45.48
CA SER A 181 23.61 -45.71 -45.25
C SER A 181 22.89 -47.06 -45.38
N ALA A 182 21.65 -47.14 -44.87
CA ALA A 182 20.80 -48.32 -45.02
C ALA A 182 20.45 -48.59 -46.50
N LEU A 183 20.11 -47.55 -47.28
CA LEU A 183 19.88 -47.65 -48.73
C LEU A 183 21.12 -48.14 -49.48
N LYS A 184 22.31 -47.56 -49.20
CA LYS A 184 23.58 -47.98 -49.84
C LYS A 184 23.88 -49.46 -49.62
N THR A 185 23.64 -49.95 -48.41
CA THR A 185 23.84 -51.36 -48.03
C THR A 185 22.88 -52.29 -48.77
N ALA A 186 21.59 -51.93 -48.82
CA ALA A 186 20.58 -52.71 -49.52
C ALA A 186 20.82 -52.71 -51.05
N LEU A 187 21.24 -51.57 -51.61
CA LEU A 187 21.54 -51.42 -53.04
C LEU A 187 22.76 -52.27 -53.47
N ALA A 188 23.80 -52.31 -52.64
CA ALA A 188 24.96 -53.19 -52.90
C ALA A 188 24.57 -54.67 -52.87
N SER A 189 23.72 -55.06 -51.92
CA SER A 189 23.18 -56.43 -51.82
C SER A 189 22.31 -56.77 -53.03
N ALA A 190 21.45 -55.84 -53.46
CA ALA A 190 20.61 -55.97 -54.65
C ALA A 190 21.40 -56.13 -55.95
N LYS A 191 22.45 -55.32 -56.17
CA LYS A 191 23.33 -55.45 -57.33
C LYS A 191 24.08 -56.79 -57.34
N THR A 192 24.50 -57.25 -56.17
CA THR A 192 25.14 -58.57 -56.03
C THR A 192 24.16 -59.68 -56.41
N ALA A 193 22.94 -59.66 -55.87
CA ALA A 193 21.91 -60.65 -56.20
C ALA A 193 21.55 -60.63 -57.70
N LEU A 194 21.50 -59.44 -58.33
CA LEU A 194 21.25 -59.28 -59.76
C LEU A 194 22.37 -59.85 -60.63
N SER A 195 23.63 -59.73 -60.20
CA SER A 195 24.78 -60.30 -60.91
C SER A 195 24.89 -61.81 -60.74
N GLU A 196 24.61 -62.32 -59.54
CA GLU A 196 24.86 -63.73 -59.20
C GLU A 196 23.71 -64.66 -59.60
N LYS A 197 22.46 -64.18 -59.64
CA LYS A 197 21.26 -64.91 -60.11
C LYS A 197 21.11 -66.32 -59.52
N LYS A 198 21.54 -66.51 -58.27
CA LYS A 198 21.66 -67.83 -57.62
C LYS A 198 20.32 -68.59 -57.48
N SER A 199 19.20 -67.89 -57.27
CA SER A 199 17.84 -68.45 -57.20
C SER A 199 16.79 -67.33 -57.22
N GLN A 200 15.53 -67.66 -57.52
CA GLN A 200 14.43 -66.67 -57.51
C GLN A 200 14.23 -66.06 -56.13
N ASP A 201 14.27 -66.87 -55.06
CA ASP A 201 14.12 -66.38 -53.68
C ASP A 201 15.18 -65.35 -53.29
N ALA A 202 16.42 -65.52 -53.78
CA ALA A 202 17.50 -64.56 -53.53
C ALA A 202 17.26 -63.21 -54.24
N VAL A 203 16.70 -63.25 -55.46
CA VAL A 203 16.35 -62.06 -56.25
C VAL A 203 15.14 -61.34 -55.63
N ASP A 204 14.10 -62.08 -55.24
CA ASP A 204 12.88 -61.52 -54.63
C ASP A 204 13.17 -60.92 -53.25
N LYS A 205 13.99 -61.59 -52.43
CA LYS A 205 14.40 -61.05 -51.13
C LYS A 205 15.21 -59.77 -51.30
N ALA A 206 16.15 -59.74 -52.24
CA ALA A 206 16.95 -58.54 -52.49
C ALA A 206 16.08 -57.38 -53.02
N ALA A 207 15.05 -57.67 -53.81
CA ALA A 207 14.11 -56.67 -54.31
C ALA A 207 13.25 -56.10 -53.16
N SER A 208 12.78 -56.97 -52.27
CA SER A 208 12.03 -56.59 -51.07
C SER A 208 12.86 -55.74 -50.10
N ASP A 209 14.08 -56.18 -49.77
CA ASP A 209 14.98 -55.47 -48.86
C ASP A 209 15.34 -54.08 -49.42
N LEU A 210 15.60 -53.97 -50.72
CA LEU A 210 15.88 -52.69 -51.37
C LEU A 210 14.67 -51.75 -51.36
N ASN A 211 13.47 -52.27 -51.63
CA ASN A 211 12.24 -51.47 -51.57
C ASN A 211 11.94 -50.98 -50.14
N ILE A 212 12.16 -51.80 -49.11
CA ILE A 212 12.05 -51.38 -47.70
C ILE A 212 13.04 -50.26 -47.39
N ALA A 213 14.29 -50.37 -47.86
CA ALA A 213 15.29 -49.33 -47.65
C ALA A 213 14.92 -48.02 -48.37
N ILE A 214 14.36 -48.07 -49.58
CA ILE A 214 13.83 -46.90 -50.30
C ILE A 214 12.68 -46.25 -49.51
N GLN A 215 11.72 -47.03 -49.01
CA GLN A 215 10.60 -46.52 -48.21
C GLN A 215 11.02 -46.00 -46.83
N GLY A 216 12.14 -46.51 -46.29
CA GLY A 216 12.71 -46.12 -45.01
C GLY A 216 13.55 -44.83 -45.03
N LEU A 217 13.71 -44.19 -46.20
CA LEU A 217 14.44 -42.94 -46.34
C LEU A 217 13.76 -41.78 -45.59
N LYS A 218 14.57 -41.02 -44.84
CA LYS A 218 14.13 -39.82 -44.10
C LYS A 218 14.82 -38.60 -44.69
N LYS A 219 14.07 -37.56 -45.06
CA LYS A 219 14.64 -36.33 -45.63
C LYS A 219 15.61 -35.65 -44.66
N ALA A 220 16.71 -35.09 -45.19
CA ALA A 220 17.59 -34.21 -44.43
C ALA A 220 16.90 -32.85 -44.20
N GLU A 221 16.99 -32.30 -43.00
CA GLU A 221 16.53 -30.93 -42.74
C GLU A 221 17.47 -29.93 -43.40
N VAL A 222 16.91 -29.01 -44.19
CA VAL A 222 17.66 -27.92 -44.84
C VAL A 222 17.91 -26.84 -43.80
N THR A 223 19.16 -26.70 -43.33
CA THR A 223 19.59 -25.60 -42.47
C THR A 223 19.97 -24.39 -43.33
N THR A 224 19.02 -23.50 -43.60
CA THR A 224 19.32 -22.15 -44.10
C THR A 224 19.31 -21.18 -42.92
N GLU A 225 20.50 -20.85 -42.39
CA GLU A 225 20.62 -19.73 -41.46
C GLU A 225 20.16 -18.44 -42.18
N SER A 226 19.36 -17.62 -41.52
CA SER A 226 18.84 -16.35 -42.08
C SER A 226 18.68 -15.30 -41.00
N TYR A 227 18.71 -14.03 -41.40
CA TYR A 227 18.40 -12.90 -40.53
C TYR A 227 17.02 -12.36 -40.88
N VAL A 228 16.22 -12.07 -39.87
CA VAL A 228 14.87 -11.54 -40.04
C VAL A 228 14.66 -10.36 -39.10
N LEU A 229 13.81 -9.41 -39.49
CA LEU A 229 13.21 -8.45 -38.57
C LEU A 229 11.92 -9.06 -38.04
N MET A 230 11.77 -9.20 -36.72
CA MET A 230 10.67 -9.95 -36.12
C MET A 230 9.95 -9.14 -35.05
N ASN A 231 8.63 -9.28 -34.98
CA ASN A 231 7.80 -8.81 -33.88
C ASN A 231 7.97 -9.72 -32.66
N ILE A 232 8.53 -9.23 -31.57
CA ILE A 232 8.81 -9.99 -30.35
C ILE A 232 8.02 -9.37 -29.18
N PRO A 233 7.12 -10.12 -28.51
CA PRO A 233 6.47 -9.64 -27.28
C PRO A 233 7.49 -9.18 -26.22
N TYR A 234 7.15 -8.18 -25.41
CA TYR A 234 8.10 -7.64 -24.42
C TYR A 234 8.66 -8.69 -23.46
N ALA A 235 7.81 -9.58 -22.93
CA ALA A 235 8.24 -10.69 -22.06
C ALA A 235 9.34 -11.54 -22.71
N ALA A 236 9.14 -11.95 -23.95
CA ALA A 236 10.10 -12.77 -24.70
C ALA A 236 11.37 -11.97 -25.07
N PHE A 237 11.24 -10.67 -25.33
CA PHE A 237 12.39 -9.81 -25.59
C PHE A 237 13.28 -9.67 -24.35
N TYR A 238 12.71 -9.45 -23.17
CA TYR A 238 13.50 -9.20 -21.95
C TYR A 238 13.88 -10.45 -21.15
N GLU A 239 13.40 -11.62 -21.54
CA GLU A 239 13.65 -12.88 -20.83
C GLU A 239 15.15 -13.14 -20.59
N SER A 240 15.98 -12.93 -21.62
CA SER A 240 17.44 -13.11 -21.51
C SER A 240 18.12 -12.12 -20.57
N ASP A 241 17.51 -10.96 -20.34
CA ASP A 241 17.99 -9.92 -19.43
C ASP A 241 17.58 -10.20 -17.97
N GLY A 242 16.91 -11.33 -17.71
CA GLY A 242 16.46 -11.72 -16.38
C GLY A 242 15.30 -10.87 -15.85
N VAL A 243 14.58 -10.16 -16.73
CA VAL A 243 13.41 -9.37 -16.34
C VAL A 243 12.20 -10.28 -16.27
N THR A 244 11.55 -10.33 -15.10
CA THR A 244 10.33 -11.09 -14.90
C THR A 244 9.08 -10.20 -15.06
N SER A 245 8.00 -10.74 -15.63
CA SER A 245 6.65 -10.13 -15.58
C SER A 245 6.43 -8.86 -16.42
N VAL A 246 6.97 -8.79 -17.64
CA VAL A 246 6.75 -7.65 -18.56
C VAL A 246 5.71 -7.98 -19.63
N ASP A 247 4.46 -7.57 -19.42
CA ASP A 247 3.37 -7.81 -20.38
C ASP A 247 3.12 -6.63 -21.34
N SER A 248 2.11 -6.75 -22.21
CA SER A 248 1.68 -5.67 -23.10
C SER A 248 1.21 -4.44 -22.34
N VAL A 249 1.34 -3.28 -22.97
CA VAL A 249 1.09 -1.98 -22.34
C VAL A 249 -0.18 -1.35 -22.89
N SER A 250 -1.13 -1.05 -22.00
CA SER A 250 -2.41 -0.43 -22.37
C SER A 250 -2.27 1.06 -22.67
N SER A 251 -3.12 1.60 -23.55
CA SER A 251 -3.17 3.03 -23.87
C SER A 251 -4.59 3.60 -23.76
N ALA A 252 -4.73 4.68 -23.00
CA ALA A 252 -5.98 5.45 -22.89
C ALA A 252 -6.39 6.14 -24.19
N THR A 253 -5.42 6.40 -25.06
CA THR A 253 -5.66 6.95 -26.39
C THR A 253 -5.21 5.93 -27.41
N LEU A 254 -6.17 5.18 -27.94
CA LEU A 254 -6.07 4.24 -29.06
C LEU A 254 -5.18 4.72 -30.23
N ASN A 255 -4.99 6.03 -30.34
CA ASN A 255 -4.20 6.70 -31.36
C ASN A 255 -2.69 6.80 -31.07
N LYS A 256 -2.23 6.72 -29.80
CA LYS A 256 -0.80 6.88 -29.47
C LYS A 256 0.02 5.67 -29.89
N THR A 257 -0.48 4.47 -29.60
CA THR A 257 0.11 3.17 -29.98
C THR A 257 0.20 3.04 -31.49
N ARG A 258 -0.80 3.57 -32.20
CA ARG A 258 -0.91 3.58 -33.66
C ARG A 258 -0.15 4.70 -34.36
N ASN A 259 0.58 5.55 -33.62
CA ASN A 259 1.35 6.65 -34.17
C ASN A 259 2.85 6.32 -34.13
N SER A 260 3.44 6.03 -35.30
CA SER A 260 4.85 5.64 -35.39
C SER A 260 5.84 6.70 -34.91
N ASN A 261 5.48 7.98 -34.80
CA ASN A 261 6.38 8.98 -34.22
C ASN A 261 6.45 8.88 -32.68
N LEU A 262 5.47 8.23 -32.04
CA LEU A 262 5.41 8.05 -30.59
C LEU A 262 5.75 6.63 -30.17
N ALA A 263 5.45 5.64 -31.02
CA ALA A 263 5.61 4.22 -30.75
C ALA A 263 6.64 3.56 -31.70
N ALA A 264 7.62 4.34 -32.19
CA ALA A 264 8.65 3.87 -33.11
C ALA A 264 9.39 2.64 -32.55
N GLY A 265 9.60 1.61 -33.38
CA GLY A 265 10.29 0.38 -32.98
C GLY A 265 9.45 -0.61 -32.16
N SER A 266 8.19 -0.25 -31.86
CA SER A 266 7.21 -1.14 -31.26
C SER A 266 6.19 -1.66 -32.27
N TYR A 267 5.39 -2.65 -31.89
CA TYR A 267 4.24 -3.10 -32.69
C TYR A 267 3.02 -3.38 -31.80
N HIS A 268 1.85 -3.34 -32.41
CA HIS A 268 0.58 -3.73 -31.79
C HIS A 268 -0.17 -4.74 -32.65
N VAL A 269 -0.90 -5.64 -31.99
CA VAL A 269 -1.72 -6.65 -32.67
C VAL A 269 -3.18 -6.20 -32.81
N ASP A 270 -3.72 -5.51 -31.81
CA ASP A 270 -5.09 -5.00 -31.85
C ASP A 270 -5.19 -3.78 -32.80
N PRO A 271 -5.95 -3.86 -33.91
CA PRO A 271 -6.11 -2.74 -34.84
C PRO A 271 -6.74 -1.49 -34.21
N ASN A 272 -7.43 -1.64 -33.07
CA ASN A 272 -7.95 -0.50 -32.33
C ASN A 272 -6.85 0.26 -31.59
N GLY A 273 -5.66 -0.31 -31.40
CA GLY A 273 -4.55 0.32 -30.70
C GLY A 273 -4.72 0.35 -29.18
N SER A 274 -5.44 -0.61 -28.61
CA SER A 274 -5.68 -0.69 -27.17
C SER A 274 -4.39 -0.94 -26.39
N ASP A 275 -3.41 -1.62 -26.99
CA ASP A 275 -2.13 -1.94 -26.39
C ASP A 275 -0.93 -1.83 -27.36
N ILE A 276 0.29 -1.81 -26.80
CA ILE A 276 1.53 -2.15 -27.50
C ILE A 276 1.95 -3.54 -27.01
N THR A 277 2.07 -4.48 -27.93
CA THR A 277 2.30 -5.89 -27.63
C THR A 277 3.80 -6.20 -27.43
N GLY A 278 4.68 -5.49 -28.12
CA GLY A 278 6.11 -5.71 -28.02
C GLY A 278 6.92 -4.82 -28.95
N ILE A 279 8.09 -5.33 -29.36
CA ILE A 279 9.04 -4.60 -30.20
C ILE A 279 9.32 -5.32 -31.50
N THR A 280 9.78 -4.58 -32.50
CA THR A 280 10.24 -5.15 -33.77
C THR A 280 11.76 -5.12 -33.80
N PHE A 281 12.41 -6.29 -33.70
CA PHE A 281 13.87 -6.40 -33.47
C PHE A 281 14.55 -7.40 -34.42
N PRO A 282 15.84 -7.20 -34.79
CA PRO A 282 16.56 -8.14 -35.63
C PRO A 282 16.86 -9.47 -34.93
N VAL A 283 16.59 -10.58 -35.62
CA VAL A 283 16.73 -11.95 -35.12
C VAL A 283 17.50 -12.82 -36.12
N LYS A 284 18.47 -13.59 -35.63
CA LYS A 284 19.09 -14.69 -36.38
C LYS A 284 18.31 -15.98 -36.11
N ILE A 285 17.88 -16.65 -37.17
CA ILE A 285 17.23 -17.97 -37.10
C ILE A 285 18.12 -19.01 -37.78
N SER A 286 18.37 -20.13 -37.09
CA SER A 286 19.22 -21.21 -37.62
C SER A 286 18.53 -22.05 -38.70
N ASN A 287 17.19 -22.08 -38.69
CA ASN A 287 16.37 -22.79 -39.67
C ASN A 287 15.12 -21.96 -39.99
N LEU A 288 15.05 -21.39 -41.20
CA LEU A 288 13.91 -20.58 -41.64
C LEU A 288 12.59 -21.37 -41.68
N GLU A 289 12.63 -22.69 -41.90
CA GLU A 289 11.43 -23.56 -41.86
C GLU A 289 10.78 -23.57 -40.47
N ALA A 290 11.53 -23.25 -39.42
CA ALA A 290 10.97 -23.13 -38.08
C ALA A 290 9.98 -21.96 -37.97
N LEU A 291 10.04 -20.99 -38.88
CA LEU A 291 9.14 -19.84 -38.90
C LEU A 291 7.91 -20.03 -39.80
N LYS A 292 7.75 -21.18 -40.46
CA LYS A 292 6.66 -21.42 -41.43
C LYS A 292 5.24 -21.26 -40.85
N ASN A 293 5.10 -21.34 -39.53
CA ASN A 293 3.84 -21.17 -38.82
C ASN A 293 3.56 -19.71 -38.41
N TYR A 294 4.52 -18.80 -38.63
CA TYR A 294 4.38 -17.37 -38.36
C TYR A 294 4.19 -16.58 -39.66
N THR A 295 3.60 -15.39 -39.56
CA THR A 295 3.28 -14.57 -40.73
C THR A 295 4.54 -13.94 -41.31
N GLN A 296 4.86 -14.28 -42.56
CA GLN A 296 5.93 -13.60 -43.30
C GLN A 296 5.41 -12.30 -43.94
N ILE A 297 6.06 -11.19 -43.60
CA ILE A 297 5.90 -9.89 -44.26
C ILE A 297 6.88 -9.81 -45.42
N THR A 298 6.43 -9.29 -46.56
CA THR A 298 7.22 -9.15 -47.80
C THR A 298 7.16 -7.72 -48.32
N ASP A 299 7.96 -7.37 -49.32
CA ASP A 299 7.94 -6.04 -49.96
C ASP A 299 6.56 -5.66 -50.55
N LYS A 300 5.68 -6.64 -50.77
CA LYS A 300 4.32 -6.43 -51.26
C LYS A 300 3.30 -6.21 -50.14
N SER A 301 3.65 -6.49 -48.90
CA SER A 301 2.77 -6.31 -47.74
C SER A 301 2.58 -4.82 -47.43
N SER A 302 1.36 -4.44 -47.07
CA SER A 302 1.08 -3.10 -46.55
C SER A 302 -0.06 -3.09 -45.53
N VAL A 303 -0.05 -2.09 -44.65
CA VAL A 303 -1.15 -1.79 -43.72
C VAL A 303 -1.37 -0.28 -43.67
N SER A 304 -2.63 0.16 -43.66
CA SER A 304 -2.98 1.58 -43.61
C SER A 304 -3.62 1.89 -42.27
N ILE A 305 -2.99 2.78 -41.51
CA ILE A 305 -3.42 3.15 -40.16
C ILE A 305 -3.91 4.58 -40.19
N THR A 306 -5.11 4.81 -39.66
CA THR A 306 -5.72 6.13 -39.56
C THR A 306 -5.81 6.57 -38.12
N VAL A 307 -5.27 7.75 -37.83
CA VAL A 307 -5.15 8.31 -36.48
C VAL A 307 -5.79 9.69 -36.45
N THR A 308 -6.63 9.97 -35.44
CA THR A 308 -7.25 11.29 -35.23
C THR A 308 -6.68 11.97 -34.00
N ASN A 309 -5.82 12.96 -34.19
CA ASN A 309 -5.20 13.70 -33.10
C ASN A 309 -5.73 15.14 -33.05
N LYS A 310 -6.31 15.55 -31.92
CA LYS A 310 -6.87 16.90 -31.70
C LYS A 310 -7.83 17.35 -32.81
N GLY A 311 -8.72 16.44 -33.26
CA GLY A 311 -9.71 16.71 -34.31
C GLY A 311 -9.16 16.69 -35.74
N LYS A 312 -7.87 16.41 -35.95
CA LYS A 312 -7.26 16.22 -37.27
C LYS A 312 -7.01 14.75 -37.54
N THR A 313 -7.50 14.24 -38.67
CA THR A 313 -7.32 12.85 -39.09
C THR A 313 -6.22 12.74 -40.13
N SER A 314 -5.32 11.78 -39.96
CA SER A 314 -4.25 11.44 -40.92
C SER A 314 -4.19 9.94 -41.12
N THR A 315 -3.96 9.50 -42.36
CA THR A 315 -3.75 8.09 -42.71
C THR A 315 -2.31 7.89 -43.17
N THR A 316 -1.60 6.95 -42.55
CA THR A 316 -0.24 6.55 -42.91
C THR A 316 -0.28 5.13 -43.47
N GLU A 317 0.33 4.92 -44.63
CA GLU A 317 0.48 3.61 -45.25
C GLU A 317 1.88 3.05 -44.97
N TYR A 318 1.95 1.94 -44.25
CA TYR A 318 3.18 1.22 -43.93
C TYR A 318 3.39 0.09 -44.95
N LYS A 319 4.56 0.00 -45.57
CA LYS A 319 4.86 -0.94 -46.67
C LYS A 319 6.10 -1.77 -46.38
N GLY A 320 6.17 -2.96 -46.97
CA GLY A 320 7.32 -3.85 -46.82
C GLY A 320 7.54 -4.19 -45.35
N LYS A 321 8.80 -4.12 -44.90
CA LYS A 321 9.16 -4.34 -43.49
C LYS A 321 8.37 -3.48 -42.50
N ASP A 322 7.97 -2.26 -42.88
CA ASP A 322 7.26 -1.35 -41.96
C ASP A 322 5.83 -1.82 -41.69
N ALA A 323 5.27 -2.72 -42.51
CA ALA A 323 3.97 -3.34 -42.26
C ALA A 323 3.95 -4.22 -40.99
N LEU A 324 5.12 -4.56 -40.44
CA LEU A 324 5.25 -5.21 -39.13
C LEU A 324 4.63 -4.39 -37.99
N PHE A 325 4.48 -3.07 -38.15
CA PHE A 325 3.97 -2.17 -37.12
C PHE A 325 2.58 -2.55 -36.59
N GLU A 326 1.69 -3.07 -37.45
CA GLU A 326 0.39 -3.65 -37.07
C GLU A 326 0.29 -5.07 -37.66
N SER A 327 0.93 -6.03 -36.99
CA SER A 327 1.01 -7.43 -37.41
C SER A 327 1.10 -8.35 -36.18
N ALA A 328 0.68 -9.62 -36.33
CA ALA A 328 0.70 -10.60 -35.24
C ALA A 328 2.09 -10.78 -34.61
N SER A 329 2.15 -11.17 -33.33
CA SER A 329 3.41 -11.54 -32.68
C SER A 329 4.16 -12.61 -33.48
N TYR A 330 5.49 -12.48 -33.51
CA TYR A 330 6.42 -13.30 -34.28
C TYR A 330 6.29 -13.20 -35.81
N SER A 331 5.45 -12.29 -36.33
CA SER A 331 5.52 -11.92 -37.75
C SER A 331 6.93 -11.44 -38.09
N TYR A 332 7.41 -11.78 -39.29
CA TYR A 332 8.81 -11.55 -39.63
C TYR A 332 9.02 -11.11 -41.09
N TYR A 333 10.06 -10.34 -41.32
CA TYR A 333 10.53 -9.91 -42.65
C TYR A 333 11.97 -10.39 -42.86
N ILE A 334 12.28 -11.04 -43.97
CA ILE A 334 13.64 -11.56 -44.23
C ILE A 334 14.58 -10.41 -44.62
N LEU A 335 15.69 -10.27 -43.91
CA LEU A 335 16.71 -9.27 -44.19
C LEU A 335 17.67 -9.76 -45.27
N SER A 336 18.03 -8.88 -46.20
CA SER A 336 19.01 -9.17 -47.25
C SER A 336 20.46 -9.14 -46.77
N GLU A 337 20.72 -8.50 -45.62
CA GLU A 337 22.03 -8.32 -45.02
C GLU A 337 22.00 -8.66 -43.54
N ALA A 338 23.14 -9.07 -43.00
CA ALA A 338 23.28 -9.32 -41.57
C ALA A 338 23.22 -7.98 -40.80
N PRO A 339 22.30 -7.81 -39.83
CA PRO A 339 22.25 -6.62 -38.99
C PRO A 339 23.49 -6.54 -38.10
N SER A 340 23.92 -5.33 -37.75
CA SER A 340 25.08 -5.11 -36.88
C SER A 340 24.88 -5.67 -35.47
N TYR A 341 23.65 -5.83 -35.01
CA TYR A 341 23.30 -6.55 -33.79
C TYR A 341 21.95 -7.26 -33.94
N TYR A 342 21.77 -8.37 -33.22
CA TYR A 342 20.60 -9.24 -33.32
C TYR A 342 20.46 -10.14 -32.08
N LYS A 343 19.27 -10.69 -31.84
CA LYS A 343 19.09 -11.85 -30.94
C LYS A 343 19.11 -13.15 -31.74
N GLU A 344 19.54 -14.26 -31.17
CA GLU A 344 19.35 -15.58 -31.78
C GLU A 344 18.06 -16.20 -31.26
N ALA A 345 17.22 -16.72 -32.16
CA ALA A 345 16.01 -17.44 -31.81
C ALA A 345 16.26 -18.94 -31.76
N THR A 346 15.82 -19.57 -30.67
CA THR A 346 15.81 -21.03 -30.49
C THR A 346 14.36 -21.51 -30.48
N VAL A 347 14.09 -22.59 -31.20
CA VAL A 347 12.76 -23.23 -31.19
C VAL A 347 12.75 -24.25 -30.07
N ASN A 348 11.90 -24.01 -29.08
CA ASN A 348 11.74 -24.87 -27.92
C ASN A 348 10.99 -26.16 -28.31
N ALA A 349 11.03 -27.16 -27.42
CA ALA A 349 10.40 -28.48 -27.67
C ALA A 349 8.87 -28.41 -27.88
N ASP A 350 8.23 -27.37 -27.37
CA ASP A 350 6.79 -27.09 -27.54
C ASP A 350 6.47 -26.26 -28.81
N GLY A 351 7.49 -25.92 -29.61
CA GLY A 351 7.36 -25.10 -30.81
C GLY A 351 7.35 -23.59 -30.57
N THR A 352 7.50 -23.12 -29.33
CA THR A 352 7.66 -21.69 -29.02
C THR A 352 9.07 -21.19 -29.33
N LEU A 353 9.24 -19.87 -29.47
CA LEU A 353 10.54 -19.24 -29.67
C LEU A 353 11.07 -18.67 -28.35
N SER A 354 12.33 -18.97 -28.03
CA SER A 354 13.12 -18.28 -27.00
C SER A 354 14.24 -17.47 -27.65
N PHE A 355 14.66 -16.37 -27.02
CA PHE A 355 15.63 -15.44 -27.60
C PHE A 355 16.86 -15.28 -26.71
N SER A 356 18.04 -15.25 -27.32
CA SER A 356 19.30 -15.01 -26.60
C SER A 356 19.44 -13.55 -26.12
N GLU A 357 20.49 -13.26 -25.36
CA GLU A 357 21.00 -11.89 -25.24
C GLU A 357 21.36 -11.31 -26.63
N VAL A 358 21.41 -9.99 -26.75
CA VAL A 358 21.77 -9.33 -28.02
C VAL A 358 23.24 -9.56 -28.36
N LYS A 359 23.53 -9.98 -29.59
CA LYS A 359 24.85 -10.25 -30.17
C LYS A 359 25.17 -9.27 -31.32
N GLY A 360 26.42 -9.22 -31.77
CA GLY A 360 26.83 -8.58 -33.04
C GLY A 360 27.57 -7.23 -32.94
N ALA A 361 27.21 -6.34 -31.99
CA ALA A 361 27.88 -5.05 -31.79
C ALA A 361 28.38 -4.87 -30.35
N SER A 362 29.51 -4.20 -30.18
CA SER A 362 30.07 -3.83 -28.87
C SER A 362 29.19 -2.79 -28.17
N LYS A 363 28.84 -3.03 -26.91
CA LYS A 363 28.08 -2.09 -26.06
C LYS A 363 28.86 -0.79 -25.90
N THR A 364 28.22 0.34 -26.15
CA THR A 364 28.84 1.67 -26.00
C THR A 364 28.51 2.23 -24.62
N THR A 365 29.50 2.43 -23.77
CA THR A 365 29.31 3.06 -22.46
C THR A 365 29.28 4.59 -22.60
N LEU A 366 28.26 5.24 -22.05
CA LEU A 366 28.11 6.70 -22.06
C LEU A 366 28.35 7.24 -20.64
N ASN A 367 29.54 7.80 -20.38
CA ASN A 367 29.95 8.24 -19.04
C ASN A 367 29.58 9.70 -18.70
N ASP A 368 29.32 10.54 -19.72
CA ASP A 368 29.14 12.00 -19.54
C ASP A 368 27.67 12.45 -19.67
N VAL A 369 26.72 11.52 -19.60
CA VAL A 369 25.28 11.82 -19.66
C VAL A 369 24.84 12.34 -18.30
N LYS A 370 24.19 13.51 -18.28
CA LYS A 370 23.60 14.06 -17.05
C LYS A 370 22.23 13.45 -16.83
N SER A 371 21.90 13.14 -15.58
CA SER A 371 20.59 12.61 -15.20
C SER A 371 19.93 13.40 -14.08
N GLU A 372 18.62 13.55 -14.13
CA GLU A 372 17.79 14.10 -13.06
C GLU A 372 16.77 13.03 -12.62
N PHE A 373 16.75 12.72 -11.32
CA PHE A 373 15.82 11.75 -10.74
C PHE A 373 14.83 12.45 -9.80
N THR A 374 13.54 12.19 -9.97
CA THR A 374 12.46 12.78 -9.15
C THR A 374 11.43 11.73 -8.74
N THR A 375 10.89 11.89 -7.53
CA THR A 375 9.77 11.12 -6.97
C THR A 375 8.43 11.82 -7.14
N ASN A 376 8.46 13.08 -7.61
CA ASN A 376 7.29 13.91 -7.87
C ASN A 376 7.12 14.11 -9.37
N THR A 377 6.33 13.23 -10.00
CA THR A 377 6.04 13.27 -11.42
C THR A 377 4.58 12.92 -11.69
N LYS A 378 4.05 13.42 -12.80
CA LYS A 378 2.71 13.06 -13.31
C LYS A 378 2.70 11.78 -14.16
N TYR A 379 3.86 11.18 -14.43
CA TYR A 379 4.01 10.04 -15.35
C TYR A 379 4.18 8.69 -14.65
N GLY A 380 4.29 8.67 -13.31
CA GLY A 380 4.49 7.46 -12.51
C GLY A 380 4.84 7.81 -11.07
N ASP A 381 5.48 6.89 -10.36
CA ASP A 381 6.01 7.12 -9.02
C ASP A 381 7.40 7.74 -9.05
N TYR A 382 8.20 7.38 -10.04
CA TYR A 382 9.55 7.86 -10.24
C TYR A 382 9.74 8.28 -11.69
N GLN A 383 10.59 9.27 -11.90
CA GLN A 383 11.03 9.68 -13.22
C GLN A 383 12.53 9.95 -13.23
N LEU A 384 13.19 9.47 -14.28
CA LEU A 384 14.60 9.65 -14.56
C LEU A 384 14.75 10.30 -15.95
N ASN A 385 15.24 11.53 -15.98
CA ASN A 385 15.47 12.29 -17.21
C ASN A 385 16.96 12.30 -17.54
N PHE A 386 17.29 12.17 -18.82
CA PHE A 386 18.65 12.23 -19.32
C PHE A 386 18.85 13.41 -20.28
N ASP A 387 19.95 14.14 -20.09
CA ASP A 387 20.40 15.19 -21.01
C ASP A 387 21.62 14.72 -21.81
N ASN A 388 21.73 15.17 -23.06
CA ASN A 388 22.85 14.88 -23.97
C ASN A 388 22.99 13.40 -24.36
N LEU A 389 21.87 12.69 -24.57
CA LEU A 389 21.90 11.40 -25.26
C LEU A 389 22.35 11.59 -26.72
N PRO A 390 23.04 10.60 -27.34
CA PRO A 390 23.47 10.70 -28.73
C PRO A 390 22.32 10.92 -29.72
N ASP A 391 22.45 11.91 -30.61
CA ASP A 391 21.49 12.21 -31.68
C ASP A 391 21.25 11.03 -32.65
N SER A 392 22.17 10.06 -32.66
CA SER A 392 22.03 8.83 -33.42
C SER A 392 20.92 7.91 -32.89
N MET A 393 20.51 8.03 -31.62
CA MET A 393 19.44 7.24 -31.00
C MET A 393 18.06 7.76 -31.44
N LYS A 394 17.65 7.47 -32.67
CA LYS A 394 16.35 7.92 -33.18
C LYS A 394 15.20 7.06 -32.67
N THR A 395 15.44 5.75 -32.58
CA THR A 395 14.44 4.77 -32.14
C THR A 395 14.98 4.02 -30.94
N VAL A 396 14.25 4.04 -29.83
CA VAL A 396 14.52 3.20 -28.66
C VAL A 396 13.59 2.00 -28.73
N PHE A 397 14.11 0.81 -28.92
CA PHE A 397 13.29 -0.41 -28.92
C PHE A 397 12.87 -0.77 -27.49
N GLY A 398 13.78 -0.64 -26.53
CA GLY A 398 13.51 -0.93 -25.13
C GLY A 398 14.63 -0.44 -24.22
N VAL A 399 14.33 -0.33 -22.93
CA VAL A 399 15.31 0.03 -21.90
C VAL A 399 15.29 -1.01 -20.79
N VAL A 400 16.44 -1.32 -20.20
CA VAL A 400 16.56 -2.11 -18.97
C VAL A 400 17.25 -1.27 -17.91
N ILE A 401 16.61 -1.12 -16.76
CA ILE A 401 17.20 -0.55 -15.55
C ILE A 401 17.77 -1.70 -14.73
N SER A 402 19.07 -1.67 -14.45
CA SER A 402 19.75 -2.64 -13.59
C SER A 402 20.10 -2.01 -12.25
N THR A 403 20.10 -2.85 -11.21
CA THR A 403 20.39 -2.44 -9.83
C THR A 403 21.61 -3.16 -9.25
N LYS A 404 22.27 -2.56 -8.26
CA LYS A 404 23.41 -3.17 -7.54
C LYS A 404 23.02 -4.48 -6.85
N GLU A 405 21.76 -4.58 -6.46
CA GLU A 405 21.16 -5.70 -5.74
C GLU A 405 20.79 -6.88 -6.68
N GLY A 406 21.01 -6.73 -7.99
CA GLY A 406 20.84 -7.78 -8.98
C GLY A 406 19.46 -7.82 -9.67
N GLY A 407 18.60 -6.84 -9.42
CA GLY A 407 17.32 -6.68 -10.12
C GLY A 407 17.49 -6.02 -11.49
N ASN A 408 16.77 -6.52 -12.50
CA ASN A 408 16.67 -5.96 -13.85
C ASN A 408 15.21 -5.66 -14.18
N TYR A 409 14.93 -4.47 -14.70
CA TYR A 409 13.59 -3.96 -14.92
C TYR A 409 13.45 -3.40 -16.34
N GLY A 410 12.68 -4.09 -17.17
CA GLY A 410 12.45 -3.73 -18.58
C GLY A 410 11.35 -2.68 -18.70
N LEU A 411 11.64 -1.57 -19.39
CA LEU A 411 10.71 -0.47 -19.62
C LEU A 411 10.07 -0.54 -21.00
N ARG A 412 8.79 -0.20 -21.09
CA ARG A 412 8.01 -0.31 -22.33
C ARG A 412 7.76 1.04 -22.99
N GLN A 413 7.64 1.04 -24.32
CA GLN A 413 7.25 2.22 -25.09
C GLN A 413 5.89 2.77 -24.68
N VAL A 414 5.73 4.09 -24.77
CA VAL A 414 4.47 4.84 -24.50
C VAL A 414 3.93 4.77 -23.06
N GLU A 415 4.37 3.82 -22.23
CA GLU A 415 4.09 3.81 -20.78
C GLU A 415 5.28 4.35 -19.98
N ASN A 416 6.47 3.78 -20.21
CA ASN A 416 7.64 4.08 -19.40
C ASN A 416 8.66 4.96 -20.11
N ILE A 417 8.87 4.73 -21.41
CA ILE A 417 9.86 5.45 -22.21
C ILE A 417 9.16 6.63 -22.89
N TRP A 418 9.40 7.82 -22.37
CA TRP A 418 8.87 9.08 -22.89
C TRP A 418 9.99 9.85 -23.62
N ARG A 419 9.73 10.27 -24.86
CA ARG A 419 10.65 11.10 -25.66
C ARG A 419 12.08 10.56 -25.78
N ASN A 420 12.29 9.24 -25.64
CA ASN A 420 13.59 8.55 -25.57
C ASN A 420 14.45 8.91 -24.33
N SER A 421 14.40 10.16 -23.83
CA SER A 421 15.25 10.65 -22.75
C SER A 421 14.56 10.78 -21.39
N GLU A 422 13.25 10.59 -21.30
CA GLU A 422 12.46 10.70 -20.06
C GLU A 422 11.92 9.31 -19.71
N LEU A 423 12.42 8.67 -18.65
CA LEU A 423 11.96 7.35 -18.21
C LEU A 423 11.08 7.50 -16.98
N ALA A 424 9.90 6.89 -16.94
CA ALA A 424 9.03 6.91 -15.77
C ALA A 424 8.44 5.52 -15.48
N TRP A 425 8.23 5.19 -14.21
CA TRP A 425 7.60 3.94 -13.80
C TRP A 425 6.80 4.12 -12.53
N SER A 426 5.82 3.24 -12.34
CA SER A 426 5.02 3.17 -11.12
C SER A 426 5.41 1.93 -10.31
N THR A 427 5.30 2.06 -9.01
CA THR A 427 5.48 1.00 -8.00
C THR A 427 4.19 0.72 -7.22
N GLY A 428 3.08 1.38 -7.58
CA GLY A 428 1.76 1.13 -7.05
C GLY A 428 1.13 2.29 -6.29
N PHE A 429 1.84 3.41 -6.09
CA PHE A 429 1.25 4.61 -5.50
C PHE A 429 0.52 5.43 -6.57
N VAL A 430 1.14 5.62 -7.74
CA VAL A 430 0.48 6.15 -8.94
C VAL A 430 0.03 5.01 -9.84
N THR A 431 -1.25 4.62 -9.77
CA THR A 431 -1.77 3.48 -10.56
C THR A 431 -2.34 3.89 -11.92
N THR A 432 -2.57 5.19 -12.14
CA THR A 432 -3.04 5.72 -13.43
C THR A 432 -2.32 7.02 -13.80
N THR A 433 -2.06 7.23 -15.09
CA THR A 433 -1.57 8.51 -15.62
C THR A 433 -2.22 8.82 -16.96
N HIS A 434 -2.66 10.06 -17.15
CA HIS A 434 -3.29 10.52 -18.39
C HIS A 434 -4.43 9.60 -18.90
N GLY A 435 -5.16 8.96 -17.97
CA GLY A 435 -6.24 8.01 -18.23
C GLY A 435 -5.78 6.57 -18.51
N CYS A 436 -4.48 6.28 -18.54
CA CYS A 436 -3.93 4.94 -18.72
C CYS A 436 -3.73 4.28 -17.36
N THR A 437 -4.11 3.01 -17.22
CA THR A 437 -3.68 2.15 -16.11
C THR A 437 -2.22 1.77 -16.29
N LEU A 438 -1.41 1.99 -15.25
CA LEU A 438 0.02 1.68 -15.27
C LEU A 438 0.30 0.27 -14.77
N SER A 439 1.20 -0.45 -15.44
CA SER A 439 1.75 -1.69 -14.92
C SER A 439 2.85 -1.38 -13.89
N TYR A 440 2.59 -1.73 -12.62
CA TYR A 440 3.48 -1.38 -11.49
C TYR A 440 4.05 -2.57 -10.72
N GLU A 441 3.40 -3.74 -10.77
CA GLU A 441 3.85 -4.96 -10.08
C GLU A 441 5.32 -5.31 -10.36
N PRO A 442 5.84 -5.22 -11.61
CA PRO A 442 7.22 -5.59 -11.90
C PRO A 442 8.25 -4.65 -11.25
N TYR A 443 7.87 -3.41 -10.94
CA TYR A 443 8.79 -2.39 -10.44
C TYR A 443 8.73 -2.21 -8.92
N LYS A 444 7.76 -2.81 -8.23
CA LYS A 444 7.60 -2.71 -6.76
C LYS A 444 8.90 -2.97 -5.99
N ALA A 445 9.61 -4.03 -6.38
CA ALA A 445 10.85 -4.43 -5.74
C ALA A 445 12.00 -3.43 -5.93
N MET A 446 11.89 -2.49 -6.88
CA MET A 446 12.92 -1.49 -7.15
C MET A 446 13.05 -0.46 -6.00
N MET A 447 12.00 -0.28 -5.19
CA MET A 447 12.05 0.61 -4.03
C MET A 447 13.12 0.18 -3.03
N GLY A 448 13.97 1.11 -2.62
CA GLY A 448 15.11 0.86 -1.73
C GLY A 448 16.36 0.30 -2.43
N GLN A 449 16.28 -0.07 -3.71
CA GLN A 449 17.43 -0.54 -4.49
C GLN A 449 18.23 0.63 -5.08
N THR A 450 19.43 0.32 -5.57
CA THR A 450 20.32 1.30 -6.18
C THR A 450 20.49 1.01 -7.66
N ILE A 451 19.99 1.89 -8.53
CA ILE A 451 20.20 1.80 -9.98
C ILE A 451 21.69 2.03 -10.25
N ASN A 452 22.35 1.01 -10.81
CA ASN A 452 23.75 1.09 -11.17
C ASN A 452 23.99 1.32 -12.67
N LYS A 453 22.99 1.00 -13.50
CA LYS A 453 23.12 1.04 -14.95
C LYS A 453 21.76 1.13 -15.63
N VAL A 454 21.69 1.92 -16.70
CA VAL A 454 20.56 1.90 -17.65
C VAL A 454 21.08 1.46 -19.01
N THR A 455 20.46 0.43 -19.58
CA THR A 455 20.82 -0.13 -20.89
C THR A 455 19.73 0.22 -21.90
N TYR A 456 20.11 0.95 -22.94
CA TYR A 456 19.26 1.31 -24.08
C TYR A 456 19.50 0.38 -25.26
N TYR A 457 18.43 -0.20 -25.79
CA TYR A 457 18.40 -0.92 -27.06
C TYR A 457 17.84 0.02 -28.13
N THR A 458 18.66 0.43 -29.09
CA THR A 458 18.28 1.46 -30.08
C THR A 458 18.61 1.04 -31.50
N ASP A 459 18.11 1.76 -32.50
CA ASP A 459 18.45 1.56 -33.92
C ASP A 459 19.94 1.77 -34.24
N ALA A 460 20.63 2.62 -33.48
CA ALA A 460 22.06 2.89 -33.65
C ALA A 460 22.98 1.94 -32.86
N GLY A 461 22.43 1.07 -32.01
CA GLY A 461 23.22 0.14 -31.20
C GLY A 461 22.76 0.08 -29.74
N ILE A 462 23.57 -0.61 -28.91
CA ILE A 462 23.32 -0.79 -27.48
C ILE A 462 24.18 0.21 -26.71
N TYR A 463 23.54 0.97 -25.84
CA TYR A 463 24.21 1.96 -25.00
C TYR A 463 24.00 1.66 -23.53
N GLU A 464 25.06 1.76 -22.73
CA GLU A 464 25.02 1.55 -21.28
C GLU A 464 25.41 2.84 -20.56
N LEU A 465 24.56 3.28 -19.65
CA LEU A 465 24.76 4.48 -18.84
C LEU A 465 25.02 4.02 -17.40
N PRO A 466 26.29 3.97 -16.93
CA PRO A 466 26.59 3.68 -15.55
C PRO A 466 26.15 4.84 -14.65
N MET A 467 25.56 4.52 -13.50
CA MET A 467 25.11 5.52 -12.52
C MET A 467 25.10 4.95 -11.09
N ASP A 468 24.73 5.77 -10.12
CA ASP A 468 24.59 5.37 -8.72
C ASP A 468 23.38 6.06 -8.08
N GLN A 469 22.20 5.75 -8.60
CA GLN A 469 20.95 6.41 -8.19
C GLN A 469 20.17 5.51 -7.24
N LYS A 470 20.09 5.90 -5.97
CA LYS A 470 19.21 5.27 -4.99
C LYS A 470 17.75 5.55 -5.35
N VAL A 471 16.91 4.52 -5.34
CA VAL A 471 15.46 4.66 -5.47
C VAL A 471 14.89 4.69 -4.06
N PRO A 472 14.44 5.85 -3.56
CA PRO A 472 13.89 5.94 -2.22
C PRO A 472 12.58 5.14 -2.12
N VAL A 473 12.26 4.66 -0.93
CA VAL A 473 11.03 3.90 -0.65
C VAL A 473 9.87 4.88 -0.55
N LYS A 474 8.83 4.71 -1.37
CA LYS A 474 7.55 5.41 -1.18
C LYS A 474 6.73 4.75 -0.09
N PHE A 475 5.94 5.56 0.60
CA PHE A 475 5.06 5.18 1.68
C PHE A 475 3.83 6.10 1.65
N ASP A 476 2.75 5.70 2.33
CA ASP A 476 1.46 6.40 2.32
C ASP A 476 1.40 7.57 3.33
N GLY A 477 2.52 8.29 3.44
CA GLY A 477 2.70 9.42 4.35
C GLY A 477 2.15 10.71 3.77
N GLU A 478 1.49 11.49 4.61
CA GLU A 478 0.99 12.81 4.23
C GLU A 478 1.56 13.90 5.12
N VAL A 479 1.81 15.06 4.53
CA VAL A 479 2.15 16.29 5.24
C VAL A 479 1.16 17.38 4.81
N SER A 480 0.66 18.15 5.76
CA SER A 480 -0.14 19.35 5.51
C SER A 480 0.33 20.49 6.40
N ALA A 481 0.15 21.71 5.93
CA ALA A 481 0.46 22.92 6.68
C ALA A 481 -0.72 23.89 6.56
N ALA A 482 -1.11 24.51 7.68
CA ALA A 482 -2.18 25.49 7.67
C ALA A 482 -1.71 26.83 7.07
N ASP A 483 -2.59 27.50 6.34
CA ASP A 483 -2.37 28.89 5.92
C ASP A 483 -2.17 29.77 7.16
N ALA A 484 -1.27 30.75 7.06
CA ALA A 484 -0.90 31.58 8.21
C ALA A 484 -0.83 33.07 7.86
N SER A 485 -1.36 33.90 8.77
CA SER A 485 -1.32 35.36 8.65
C SER A 485 0.08 35.90 8.95
N ILE A 486 0.55 36.85 8.13
CA ILE A 486 1.79 37.60 8.35
C ILE A 486 1.58 38.90 9.15
N ASP A 487 0.35 39.18 9.57
CA ASP A 487 -0.04 40.42 10.26
C ASP A 487 -0.06 40.27 11.79
N VAL A 488 0.36 39.11 12.30
CA VAL A 488 0.54 38.82 13.73
C VAL A 488 2.02 38.87 14.12
N GLU A 489 2.32 39.11 15.39
CA GLU A 489 3.71 39.17 15.89
C GLU A 489 4.39 37.78 15.88
N ASN A 490 3.68 36.75 16.35
CA ASN A 490 4.17 35.36 16.39
C ASN A 490 3.65 34.57 15.18
N ILE A 491 4.33 34.70 14.05
CA ILE A 491 3.91 34.07 12.79
C ILE A 491 4.22 32.57 12.85
N GLN A 492 3.17 31.77 12.88
CA GLN A 492 3.25 30.31 12.98
C GLN A 492 2.21 29.62 12.10
N SER A 493 2.54 28.41 11.67
CA SER A 493 1.65 27.51 10.92
C SER A 493 1.68 26.13 11.58
N SER A 494 0.51 25.53 11.80
CA SER A 494 0.42 24.14 12.27
C SER A 494 0.76 23.19 11.13
N VAL A 495 1.59 22.18 11.43
CA VAL A 495 1.98 21.14 10.49
C VAL A 495 1.38 19.83 10.98
N THR A 496 0.62 19.15 10.11
CA THR A 496 0.11 17.81 10.39
C THR A 496 0.90 16.83 9.56
N VAL A 497 1.34 15.74 10.18
CA VAL A 497 2.01 14.64 9.49
C VAL A 497 1.39 13.33 9.94
N THR A 498 1.01 12.49 8.99
CA THR A 498 0.38 11.20 9.23
C THR A 498 1.15 10.09 8.52
N ASN A 499 1.01 8.85 9.02
CA ASN A 499 1.55 7.63 8.41
C ASN A 499 3.08 7.65 8.16
N LEU A 500 3.85 8.32 9.03
CA LEU A 500 5.31 8.26 8.97
C LEU A 500 5.84 6.88 9.42
N PRO A 501 6.82 6.30 8.70
CA PRO A 501 7.56 5.14 9.17
C PRO A 501 8.28 5.42 10.50
N GLU A 502 8.35 4.41 11.39
CA GLU A 502 8.97 4.56 12.73
C GLU A 502 10.45 4.98 12.69
N ASP A 503 11.18 4.63 11.62
CA ASP A 503 12.58 4.95 11.42
C ASP A 503 12.83 6.19 10.54
N PHE A 504 11.76 6.91 10.14
CA PHE A 504 11.86 8.13 9.35
C PHE A 504 12.50 9.27 10.16
N GLN A 505 13.58 9.85 9.64
CA GLN A 505 14.30 10.93 10.32
C GLN A 505 13.91 12.30 9.74
N GLU A 506 12.97 12.98 10.38
CA GLU A 506 12.41 14.24 9.88
C GLU A 506 13.47 15.35 9.64
N GLU A 507 13.49 15.88 8.42
CA GLU A 507 14.12 17.14 8.02
C GLU A 507 13.15 17.97 7.21
N TYR A 508 12.96 19.23 7.61
CA TYR A 508 12.05 20.15 6.94
C TYR A 508 12.83 21.10 6.02
N GLU A 509 12.30 21.29 4.81
CA GLU A 509 12.75 22.30 3.87
C GLU A 509 11.55 23.13 3.41
N LEU A 510 11.70 24.45 3.43
CA LEU A 510 10.67 25.38 2.99
C LEU A 510 11.15 26.08 1.71
N THR A 511 10.26 26.17 0.73
CA THR A 511 10.52 26.85 -0.54
C THR A 511 9.45 27.91 -0.78
N ASP A 512 9.83 29.12 -1.18
CA ASP A 512 8.90 30.23 -1.43
C ASP A 512 8.20 30.15 -2.80
N SER A 513 7.38 31.16 -3.10
CA SER A 513 6.61 31.25 -4.35
C SER A 513 7.47 31.31 -5.61
N ASP A 514 8.72 31.78 -5.48
CA ASP A 514 9.70 31.85 -6.57
C ASP A 514 10.48 30.53 -6.73
N LYS A 515 10.08 29.49 -5.98
CA LYS A 515 10.77 28.21 -5.88
C LYS A 515 12.19 28.33 -5.29
N THR A 516 12.43 29.36 -4.49
CA THR A 516 13.70 29.56 -3.80
C THR A 516 13.65 28.94 -2.41
N VAL A 517 14.67 28.16 -2.05
CA VAL A 517 14.79 27.58 -0.70
C VAL A 517 14.93 28.71 0.32
N VAL A 518 14.04 28.71 1.29
CA VAL A 518 14.02 29.67 2.40
C VAL A 518 15.15 29.35 3.37
N ALA A 519 15.88 30.37 3.82
CA ALA A 519 17.03 30.20 4.70
C ALA A 519 16.64 29.52 6.03
N LYS A 520 17.39 28.50 6.46
CA LYS A 520 17.07 27.68 7.64
C LYS A 520 17.05 28.45 8.96
N ASP A 521 17.68 29.62 9.05
CA ASP A 521 17.65 30.50 10.22
C ASP A 521 16.38 31.38 10.29
N SER A 522 15.64 31.51 9.19
CA SER A 522 14.41 32.31 9.13
C SER A 522 13.16 31.58 9.64
N TYR A 523 13.24 30.27 9.90
CA TYR A 523 12.15 29.49 10.49
C TYR A 523 12.68 28.36 11.36
N THR A 524 11.81 27.85 12.25
CA THR A 524 12.05 26.70 13.11
C THR A 524 10.84 25.79 13.04
N VAL A 525 11.04 24.46 12.99
CA VAL A 525 9.94 23.51 13.17
C VAL A 525 10.04 22.91 14.57
N ASN A 526 9.12 23.31 15.44
CA ASN A 526 9.03 22.79 16.79
C ASN A 526 8.23 21.50 16.77
N VAL A 527 8.87 20.38 17.11
CA VAL A 527 8.23 19.08 17.25
C VAL A 527 8.15 18.76 18.73
N THR A 528 6.94 18.77 19.29
CA THR A 528 6.70 18.40 20.67
C THR A 528 5.93 17.10 20.71
N THR A 529 6.39 16.17 21.54
CA THR A 529 5.65 14.94 21.83
C THR A 529 5.10 15.07 23.23
N ASP A 530 3.78 15.01 23.37
CA ASP A 530 3.18 15.03 24.71
C ASP A 530 3.47 13.71 25.45
N ALA A 531 3.16 13.67 26.75
CA ALA A 531 3.38 12.48 27.59
C ALA A 531 2.61 11.22 27.13
N LYS A 532 1.64 11.37 26.20
CA LYS A 532 0.86 10.28 25.61
C LYS A 532 1.40 9.83 24.26
N GLY A 533 2.45 10.46 23.76
CA GLY A 533 3.02 10.16 22.46
C GLY A 533 2.37 10.91 21.30
N ASN A 534 1.46 11.87 21.54
CA ASN A 534 0.92 12.69 20.46
C ASN A 534 1.97 13.71 20.02
N VAL A 535 2.27 13.73 18.72
CA VAL A 535 3.28 14.61 18.16
C VAL A 535 2.61 15.84 17.55
N THR A 536 2.89 17.02 18.13
CA THR A 536 2.49 18.32 17.57
C THR A 536 3.68 18.94 16.84
N ARG A 537 3.44 19.48 15.64
CA ARG A 537 4.46 20.15 14.83
C ARG A 537 4.01 21.57 14.51
N THR A 538 4.86 22.53 14.80
CA THR A 538 4.57 23.95 14.55
C THR A 538 5.74 24.57 13.78
N LEU A 539 5.46 25.07 12.58
CA LEU A 539 6.38 25.89 11.81
C LEU A 539 6.31 27.32 12.33
N VAL A 540 7.41 27.81 12.91
CA VAL A 540 7.54 29.16 13.48
C VAL A 540 8.48 29.97 12.60
N PHE A 541 8.07 31.16 12.19
CA PHE A 541 8.91 32.06 11.41
C PHE A 541 9.68 33.00 12.35
N ASN A 542 11.02 32.93 12.30
CA ASN A 542 11.91 33.76 13.11
C ASN A 542 12.06 35.19 12.55
N SER A 543 11.58 35.41 11.32
CA SER A 543 11.53 36.71 10.64
C SER A 543 10.28 36.79 9.77
N LYS A 544 9.76 38.00 9.53
CA LYS A 544 8.52 38.18 8.76
C LYS A 544 8.68 37.62 7.33
N PRO A 545 7.98 36.55 6.96
CA PRO A 545 8.08 35.98 5.62
C PRO A 545 7.37 36.90 4.60
N LYS A 546 7.74 36.76 3.33
CA LYS A 546 6.97 37.40 2.24
C LYS A 546 5.59 36.76 2.17
N LYS A 547 4.56 37.56 1.86
CA LYS A 547 3.25 36.99 1.51
C LYS A 547 3.35 36.19 0.21
N GLY A 548 2.61 35.09 0.10
CA GLY A 548 2.57 34.23 -1.07
C GLY A 548 2.46 32.75 -0.70
N ARG A 549 2.46 31.89 -1.73
CA ARG A 549 2.44 30.43 -1.55
C ARG A 549 3.83 29.88 -1.24
N TYR A 550 3.91 29.01 -0.24
CA TYR A 550 5.11 28.27 0.13
C TYR A 550 4.89 26.77 -0.07
N THR A 551 5.98 26.03 -0.27
CA THR A 551 6.02 24.57 -0.29
C THR A 551 6.82 24.09 0.91
N LEU A 552 6.20 23.32 1.80
CA LEU A 552 6.87 22.60 2.88
C LEU A 552 7.18 21.19 2.38
N THR A 553 8.45 20.82 2.38
CA THR A 553 8.94 19.48 2.04
C THR A 553 9.48 18.83 3.30
N LEU A 554 8.94 17.65 3.64
CA LEU A 554 9.44 16.79 4.69
C LEU A 554 10.29 15.69 4.05
N LYS A 555 11.59 15.73 4.37
CA LYS A 555 12.64 14.83 3.90
C LYS A 555 13.02 13.85 4.99
N ASP A 556 13.51 12.69 4.58
CA ASP A 556 14.16 11.73 5.47
C ASP A 556 15.68 11.94 5.46
N LYS A 557 16.28 12.29 6.60
CA LYS A 557 17.74 12.48 6.74
C LYS A 557 18.53 11.23 6.38
N SER A 558 17.94 10.04 6.50
CA SER A 558 18.61 8.79 6.11
C SER A 558 18.63 8.58 4.59
N GLY A 559 17.79 9.32 3.85
CA GLY A 559 17.58 9.18 2.40
C GLY A 559 16.99 7.83 2.02
N THR A 560 16.31 7.15 2.95
CA THR A 560 15.66 5.85 2.70
C THR A 560 14.29 6.03 2.10
N TYR A 561 13.52 6.97 2.65
CA TYR A 561 12.16 7.24 2.20
C TYR A 561 12.09 8.42 1.24
N ALA A 562 11.07 8.42 0.37
CA ALA A 562 10.84 9.51 -0.56
C ALA A 562 10.30 10.75 0.15
N ASP A 563 10.75 11.93 -0.27
CA ASP A 563 10.24 13.19 0.26
C ASP A 563 8.72 13.33 0.03
N ILE A 564 8.01 13.84 1.03
CA ILE A 564 6.61 14.25 0.91
C ILE A 564 6.52 15.77 1.05
N SER A 565 5.61 16.42 0.33
CA SER A 565 5.51 17.88 0.35
C SER A 565 4.08 18.37 0.22
N THR A 566 3.86 19.60 0.68
CA THR A 566 2.57 20.27 0.67
C THR A 566 2.75 21.76 0.43
N THR A 567 1.68 22.45 0.02
CA THR A 567 1.71 23.90 -0.18
C THR A 567 0.71 24.59 0.72
N PHE A 568 1.08 25.75 1.24
CA PHE A 568 0.24 26.59 2.10
C PHE A 568 0.49 28.08 1.77
N ASN A 569 -0.43 28.94 2.17
CA ASN A 569 -0.42 30.36 1.87
C ASN A 569 0.00 31.17 3.11
N MET A 570 1.05 31.96 2.96
CA MET A 570 1.39 33.02 3.91
C MET A 570 0.66 34.29 3.46
N TYR A 571 -0.31 34.74 4.22
CA TYR A 571 -1.27 35.73 3.74
C TYR A 571 -1.36 36.98 4.62
N THR A 572 -1.81 38.09 4.05
CA THR A 572 -2.25 39.26 4.82
C THR A 572 -3.77 39.30 4.95
N GLU A 573 -4.26 39.77 6.10
CA GLU A 573 -5.69 39.99 6.39
C GLU A 573 -6.25 41.18 5.59
N ALA A 574 -5.39 42.11 5.17
CA ALA A 574 -5.78 43.31 4.41
C ALA A 574 -6.03 42.98 2.92
N VAL A 575 -7.17 42.34 2.65
CA VAL A 575 -7.64 42.07 1.27
C VAL A 575 -8.04 43.40 0.60
N PRO A 576 -7.55 43.73 -0.61
CA PRO A 576 -7.77 45.04 -1.24
C PRO A 576 -9.14 45.18 -1.92
N VAL A 577 -10.01 44.19 -1.79
CA VAL A 577 -11.34 44.12 -2.41
C VAL A 577 -12.42 43.94 -1.35
N GLN A 578 -13.62 44.42 -1.67
CA GLN A 578 -14.86 44.12 -0.95
C GLN A 578 -16.00 43.90 -1.95
N TYR A 579 -16.93 43.02 -1.64
CA TYR A 579 -18.15 42.86 -2.41
C TYR A 579 -19.07 44.07 -2.20
N ASN A 580 -19.63 44.60 -3.28
CA ASN A 580 -20.42 45.82 -3.22
C ASN A 580 -21.84 45.64 -2.66
N GLU A 581 -22.26 44.40 -2.40
CA GLU A 581 -23.60 44.00 -1.94
C GLU A 581 -24.76 44.46 -2.87
N LYS A 582 -24.45 44.98 -4.06
CA LYS A 582 -25.43 45.36 -5.08
C LYS A 582 -25.74 44.13 -5.93
N ASN A 583 -26.61 43.28 -5.43
CA ASN A 583 -26.98 42.02 -6.08
C ASN A 583 -27.56 42.16 -7.50
N ASP A 584 -28.03 43.35 -7.89
CA ASP A 584 -28.45 43.68 -9.25
C ASP A 584 -27.27 44.05 -10.20
N ALA A 585 -26.13 44.42 -9.63
CA ALA A 585 -24.86 44.69 -10.31
C ALA A 585 -23.67 44.17 -9.49
N PRO A 586 -23.56 42.83 -9.29
CA PRO A 586 -22.60 42.25 -8.37
C PRO A 586 -21.17 42.49 -8.84
N ALA A 587 -20.36 43.11 -7.99
CA ALA A 587 -18.96 43.38 -8.27
C ALA A 587 -18.11 43.39 -7.01
N LEU A 588 -16.84 43.04 -7.18
CA LEU A 588 -15.79 43.42 -6.26
C LEU A 588 -15.40 44.86 -6.51
N GLU A 589 -15.50 45.68 -5.48
CA GLU A 589 -15.04 47.06 -5.46
C GLU A 589 -13.80 47.17 -4.56
N LYS A 590 -13.04 48.26 -4.71
CA LYS A 590 -11.85 48.51 -3.91
C LYS A 590 -12.24 48.89 -2.47
N THR A 591 -11.52 48.36 -1.47
CA THR A 591 -11.66 48.84 -0.08
C THR A 591 -11.10 50.25 0.10
N ASP A 592 -11.60 51.03 1.06
CA ASP A 592 -11.10 52.38 1.34
C ASP A 592 -9.60 52.45 1.66
N ALA A 593 -9.05 51.38 2.27
CA ALA A 593 -7.65 51.28 2.64
C ALA A 593 -6.71 50.90 1.48
N ALA A 594 -7.24 50.44 0.34
CA ALA A 594 -6.45 49.92 -0.77
C ALA A 594 -6.14 50.98 -1.83
N SER A 595 -4.96 50.88 -2.46
CA SER A 595 -4.61 51.67 -3.64
C SER A 595 -5.25 51.10 -4.90
N ASP A 596 -5.42 51.93 -5.93
CA ASP A 596 -5.93 51.47 -7.23
C ASP A 596 -5.03 50.41 -7.88
N GLU A 597 -3.73 50.46 -7.58
CA GLU A 597 -2.76 49.50 -8.09
C GLU A 597 -2.89 48.15 -7.38
N ASP A 598 -3.08 48.14 -6.06
CA ASP A 598 -3.28 46.91 -5.28
C ASP A 598 -4.57 46.19 -5.71
N PHE A 599 -5.65 46.95 -5.93
CA PHE A 599 -6.92 46.43 -6.43
C PHE A 599 -6.77 45.75 -7.79
N LYS A 600 -6.15 46.44 -8.76
CA LYS A 600 -5.91 45.89 -10.11
C LYS A 600 -4.96 44.69 -10.09
N THR A 601 -3.93 44.74 -9.26
CA THR A 601 -2.98 43.64 -9.10
C THR A 601 -3.67 42.41 -8.53
N TYR A 602 -4.52 42.59 -7.51
CA TYR A 602 -5.32 41.51 -6.94
C TYR A 602 -6.22 40.86 -8.00
N LEU A 603 -7.05 41.63 -8.71
CA LEU A 603 -7.96 41.09 -9.73
C LEU A 603 -7.24 40.31 -10.83
N LYS A 604 -6.05 40.77 -11.24
CA LYS A 604 -5.21 40.08 -12.25
C LYS A 604 -4.55 38.81 -11.73
N SER A 605 -4.33 38.72 -10.41
CA SER A 605 -3.54 37.64 -9.80
C SER A 605 -4.40 36.53 -9.21
N ILE A 606 -5.74 36.68 -9.20
CA ILE A 606 -6.70 35.64 -8.79
C ILE A 606 -6.31 34.30 -9.41
N LYS A 607 -6.11 33.29 -8.56
CA LYS A 607 -5.75 31.93 -8.97
C LYS A 607 -6.98 31.12 -9.33
N SER A 608 -7.99 31.21 -8.47
CA SER A 608 -9.26 30.51 -8.65
C SER A 608 -10.40 31.27 -7.99
N VAL A 609 -11.60 31.05 -8.53
CA VAL A 609 -12.85 31.46 -7.92
C VAL A 609 -13.66 30.20 -7.69
N THR A 610 -14.04 29.94 -6.44
CA THR A 610 -14.90 28.81 -6.08
C THR A 610 -16.33 29.32 -5.97
N VAL A 611 -17.28 28.64 -6.63
CA VAL A 611 -18.72 28.93 -6.57
C VAL A 611 -19.43 27.69 -6.04
N ASN A 612 -20.09 27.79 -4.88
CA ASN A 612 -20.78 26.68 -4.21
C ASN A 612 -19.92 25.40 -4.14
N GLY A 613 -18.67 25.54 -3.69
CA GLY A 613 -17.70 24.44 -3.57
C GLY A 613 -17.03 24.01 -4.88
N THR A 614 -17.51 24.44 -6.05
CA THR A 614 -16.87 24.12 -7.34
C THR A 614 -15.79 25.15 -7.65
N SER A 615 -14.53 24.71 -7.71
CA SER A 615 -13.39 25.60 -8.01
C SER A 615 -13.20 25.80 -9.51
N TYR A 616 -13.09 27.06 -9.93
CA TYR A 616 -12.80 27.48 -11.30
C TYR A 616 -11.45 28.18 -11.34
N ALA A 617 -10.48 27.62 -12.08
CA ALA A 617 -9.20 28.30 -12.30
C ALA A 617 -9.43 29.62 -13.05
N ALA A 618 -8.90 30.72 -12.53
CA ALA A 618 -9.02 32.05 -13.14
C ALA A 618 -7.91 32.33 -14.18
N SER A 619 -6.87 31.48 -14.23
CA SER A 619 -5.75 31.56 -15.17
C SER A 619 -5.33 30.19 -15.73
N GLY A 620 -4.59 30.19 -16.85
CA GLY A 620 -4.12 28.96 -17.53
C GLY A 620 -5.02 28.47 -18.68
N ARG A 621 -4.66 27.31 -19.26
CA ARG A 621 -5.21 26.80 -20.54
C ARG A 621 -6.71 26.48 -20.53
N ARG A 622 -7.32 26.34 -19.36
CA ARG A 622 -8.75 26.02 -19.16
C ARG A 622 -9.43 26.99 -18.20
N ALA A 623 -8.88 28.20 -18.09
CA ALA A 623 -9.40 29.20 -17.17
C ALA A 623 -10.85 29.58 -17.49
N VAL A 624 -11.67 29.73 -16.46
CA VAL A 624 -13.01 30.31 -16.54
C VAL A 624 -12.98 31.61 -15.75
N LYS A 625 -12.87 32.75 -16.44
CA LYS A 625 -12.92 34.07 -15.80
C LYS A 625 -14.35 34.34 -15.32
N LEU A 626 -14.58 34.20 -14.01
CA LEU A 626 -15.86 34.51 -13.36
C LEU A 626 -15.92 35.94 -12.85
N ILE A 627 -14.77 36.57 -12.62
CA ILE A 627 -14.63 37.98 -12.22
C ILE A 627 -13.89 38.70 -13.35
N ASN A 628 -14.47 39.78 -13.83
CA ASN A 628 -13.91 40.62 -14.88
C ASN A 628 -12.80 41.53 -14.34
N GLU A 629 -12.03 42.15 -15.24
CA GLU A 629 -10.92 43.04 -14.87
C GLU A 629 -11.37 44.33 -14.17
N ASP A 630 -12.65 44.68 -14.29
CA ASP A 630 -13.29 45.79 -13.56
C ASP A 630 -13.91 45.36 -12.22
N GLY A 631 -13.78 44.08 -11.85
CA GLY A 631 -14.33 43.50 -10.62
C GLY A 631 -15.76 42.97 -10.75
N SER A 632 -16.45 43.22 -11.87
CA SER A 632 -17.82 42.72 -12.07
C SER A 632 -17.88 41.20 -12.18
N LEU A 633 -18.93 40.59 -11.63
CA LEU A 633 -19.16 39.16 -11.69
C LEU A 633 -19.81 38.79 -13.04
N ASP A 634 -19.21 37.87 -13.80
CA ASP A 634 -19.75 37.43 -15.09
C ASP A 634 -20.81 36.34 -14.92
N LEU A 635 -22.04 36.79 -14.70
CA LEU A 635 -23.22 35.94 -14.49
C LEU A 635 -23.67 35.17 -15.75
N THR A 636 -23.01 35.36 -16.91
CA THR A 636 -23.30 34.61 -18.14
C THR A 636 -22.60 33.26 -18.20
N LYS A 637 -21.62 33.04 -17.30
CA LYS A 637 -20.83 31.82 -17.24
C LYS A 637 -21.64 30.64 -16.72
N ASP A 638 -21.22 29.43 -17.09
CA ASP A 638 -21.90 28.18 -16.72
C ASP A 638 -22.08 28.00 -15.21
N ALA A 639 -21.18 28.59 -14.39
CA ALA A 639 -21.29 28.60 -12.94
C ALA A 639 -22.59 29.25 -12.42
N PHE A 640 -23.20 30.14 -13.20
CA PHE A 640 -24.39 30.92 -12.82
C PHE A 640 -25.56 30.72 -13.82
N LYS A 641 -25.49 29.70 -14.69
CA LYS A 641 -26.49 29.51 -15.77
C LYS A 641 -27.87 29.15 -15.26
N ASP A 642 -27.94 28.41 -14.15
CA ASP A 642 -29.19 27.87 -13.58
C ASP A 642 -29.78 28.76 -12.49
N LYS A 643 -29.26 29.98 -12.32
CA LYS A 643 -29.67 30.93 -11.27
C LYS A 643 -31.15 31.30 -11.39
N LYS A 644 -31.84 31.28 -10.25
CA LYS A 644 -33.25 31.68 -10.08
C LYS A 644 -33.34 32.78 -9.02
N PRO A 645 -34.38 33.62 -9.03
CA PRO A 645 -34.66 34.54 -7.92
C PRO A 645 -34.56 33.81 -6.58
N GLY A 646 -33.85 34.42 -5.63
CA GLY A 646 -33.70 33.88 -4.28
C GLY A 646 -32.57 32.86 -4.12
N ASP A 647 -31.97 32.39 -5.22
CA ASP A 647 -30.73 31.61 -5.14
C ASP A 647 -29.61 32.45 -4.55
N ALA A 648 -28.71 31.78 -3.84
CA ALA A 648 -27.51 32.39 -3.30
C ALA A 648 -26.30 31.54 -3.67
N PHE A 649 -25.24 32.22 -4.07
CA PHE A 649 -23.98 31.62 -4.49
C PHE A 649 -22.90 32.06 -3.52
N ALA A 650 -22.36 31.13 -2.75
CA ALA A 650 -21.17 31.37 -1.94
C ALA A 650 -19.95 31.39 -2.87
N ILE A 651 -19.29 32.54 -2.96
CA ILE A 651 -18.17 32.79 -3.86
C ILE A 651 -16.93 33.01 -3.01
N THR A 652 -15.90 32.18 -3.22
CA THR A 652 -14.60 32.34 -2.56
C THR A 652 -13.54 32.65 -3.61
N VAL A 653 -12.89 33.80 -3.46
CA VAL A 653 -11.81 34.26 -4.33
C VAL A 653 -10.48 33.93 -3.67
N VAL A 654 -9.66 33.15 -4.36
CA VAL A 654 -8.36 32.70 -3.87
C VAL A 654 -7.24 33.37 -4.66
N GLU A 655 -6.37 34.05 -3.92
CA GLU A 655 -5.17 34.73 -4.41
C GLU A 655 -4.02 34.44 -3.45
N ASP A 656 -2.82 34.20 -3.99
CA ASP A 656 -1.66 33.80 -3.17
C ASP A 656 -1.06 35.03 -2.48
N GLY A 657 -1.10 35.05 -1.15
CA GLY A 657 -0.62 36.18 -0.35
C GLY A 657 -1.73 37.02 0.28
N TYR A 658 -3.00 36.80 -0.06
CA TYR A 658 -4.14 37.35 0.67
C TYR A 658 -4.98 36.24 1.28
N LYS A 659 -5.69 36.59 2.36
CA LYS A 659 -6.72 35.71 2.91
C LYS A 659 -7.76 35.45 1.82
N ALA A 660 -8.22 34.20 1.71
CA ALA A 660 -9.33 33.87 0.81
C ALA A 660 -10.51 34.78 1.13
N TYR A 661 -11.05 35.43 0.12
CA TYR A 661 -12.15 36.39 0.27
C TYR A 661 -13.47 35.72 -0.13
N THR A 662 -14.32 35.48 0.86
CA THR A 662 -15.62 34.84 0.66
C THR A 662 -16.75 35.87 0.78
N PHE A 663 -17.70 35.82 -0.14
CA PHE A 663 -18.92 36.62 -0.14
C PHE A 663 -20.09 35.86 -0.78
N THR A 664 -21.31 36.21 -0.42
CA THR A 664 -22.53 35.67 -1.05
C THR A 664 -23.04 36.61 -2.15
N TYR A 665 -23.14 36.10 -3.38
CA TYR A 665 -23.97 36.71 -4.42
C TYR A 665 -25.39 36.16 -4.30
N GLN A 666 -26.37 37.01 -3.96
CA GLN A 666 -27.78 36.62 -3.96
C GLN A 666 -28.43 37.08 -5.26
N VAL A 667 -29.23 36.21 -5.88
CA VAL A 667 -30.03 36.58 -7.04
C VAL A 667 -31.22 37.42 -6.58
N PRO A 668 -31.37 38.67 -7.04
CA PRO A 668 -32.44 39.54 -6.58
C PRO A 668 -33.84 38.91 -6.76
N VAL A 669 -34.65 38.97 -5.70
CA VAL A 669 -36.08 38.61 -5.74
C VAL A 669 -36.88 39.88 -5.99
N THR A 670 -37.43 40.06 -7.19
CA THR A 670 -38.30 41.21 -7.50
C THR A 670 -39.76 40.91 -7.13
N GLY A 671 -40.34 41.68 -6.21
CA GLY A 671 -41.78 41.65 -5.91
C GLY A 671 -42.24 40.58 -4.92
N SER A 672 -41.42 40.21 -3.93
CA SER A 672 -41.87 39.30 -2.85
C SER A 672 -42.76 40.04 -1.84
N ASP A 673 -43.94 39.48 -1.55
CA ASP A 673 -44.84 39.95 -0.48
C ASP A 673 -44.44 39.43 0.92
N TYR A 674 -43.25 38.82 1.05
CA TYR A 674 -42.79 38.17 2.27
C TYR A 674 -41.51 38.82 2.82
N THR A 675 -41.41 38.83 4.15
CA THR A 675 -40.22 39.15 4.93
C THR A 675 -39.61 37.84 5.43
N TYR A 676 -38.28 37.71 5.32
CA TYR A 676 -37.52 36.50 5.68
C TYR A 676 -36.65 36.80 6.91
N VAL A 677 -36.80 36.00 7.96
CA VAL A 677 -36.11 36.20 9.25
C VAL A 677 -35.86 34.86 9.93
N TYR A 678 -34.97 34.83 10.92
CA TYR A 678 -34.98 33.76 11.90
C TYR A 678 -35.94 34.10 13.05
N ALA A 679 -36.70 33.12 13.51
CA ALA A 679 -37.59 33.23 14.67
C ALA A 679 -37.30 32.13 15.70
N GLY A 680 -37.38 32.48 16.98
CA GLY A 680 -37.40 31.49 18.06
C GLY A 680 -38.79 30.86 18.20
N LEU A 681 -38.89 29.53 18.12
CA LEU A 681 -40.16 28.79 18.21
C LEU A 681 -40.13 27.80 19.37
N SER A 682 -41.27 27.55 20.02
CA SER A 682 -41.39 26.45 20.98
C SER A 682 -41.28 25.07 20.31
N TRP A 683 -41.00 24.02 21.09
CA TRP A 683 -40.98 22.64 20.60
C TRP A 683 -42.29 22.26 19.90
N SER A 684 -43.44 22.58 20.51
CA SER A 684 -44.75 22.29 19.94
C SER A 684 -45.00 23.03 18.63
N GLU A 685 -44.64 24.32 18.53
CA GLU A 685 -44.84 25.11 17.31
C GLU A 685 -43.96 24.61 16.16
N TYR A 686 -42.71 24.25 16.44
CA TYR A 686 -41.79 23.73 15.43
C TYR A 686 -42.31 22.41 14.83
N TRP A 687 -42.70 21.46 15.70
CA TRP A 687 -43.09 20.11 15.31
C TRP A 687 -44.55 19.97 14.83
N ALA A 688 -45.41 20.99 15.02
CA ALA A 688 -46.84 20.95 14.72
C ALA A 688 -47.22 20.45 13.32
N SER A 689 -46.39 20.73 12.32
CA SER A 689 -46.67 20.43 10.91
C SER A 689 -45.68 19.45 10.27
N GLU A 690 -44.81 18.80 11.05
CA GLU A 690 -43.69 17.97 10.55
C GLU A 690 -44.05 16.49 10.29
N GLY A 691 -45.34 16.16 10.40
CA GLY A 691 -45.83 14.80 10.18
C GLY A 691 -45.33 13.77 11.20
N ILE A 692 -45.08 14.21 12.44
CA ILE A 692 -44.60 13.37 13.54
C ILE A 692 -45.73 13.04 14.54
N LEU A 693 -45.51 12.04 15.40
CA LEU A 693 -46.44 11.67 16.47
C LEU A 693 -46.53 12.77 17.54
N ALA A 694 -47.74 13.01 18.05
CA ALA A 694 -48.02 14.07 19.04
C ALA A 694 -47.65 15.49 18.55
N ALA A 695 -47.64 15.72 17.23
CA ALA A 695 -47.32 17.01 16.63
C ALA A 695 -48.16 18.15 17.24
N GLY A 696 -47.47 19.18 17.73
CA GLY A 696 -48.10 20.35 18.35
C GLY A 696 -48.63 20.14 19.77
N SER A 697 -48.59 18.93 20.33
CA SER A 697 -49.05 18.66 21.69
C SER A 697 -48.06 19.18 22.74
N THR A 698 -48.58 19.83 23.77
CA THR A 698 -47.86 20.29 24.96
C THR A 698 -48.23 19.46 26.21
N GLU A 699 -48.75 18.24 26.00
CA GLU A 699 -49.05 17.32 27.09
C GLU A 699 -47.78 17.02 27.90
N SER A 700 -47.82 17.26 29.22
CA SER A 700 -46.71 16.97 30.12
C SER A 700 -46.93 15.63 30.82
N SER A 701 -45.85 15.04 31.35
CA SER A 701 -45.93 13.83 32.17
C SER A 701 -45.08 13.99 33.43
N GLU A 702 -45.65 13.61 34.57
CA GLU A 702 -44.92 13.49 35.85
C GLU A 702 -44.27 12.10 36.00
N GLU A 703 -44.46 11.19 35.03
CA GLU A 703 -43.83 9.88 35.05
C GLU A 703 -42.31 10.02 34.89
N LEU A 704 -41.59 9.40 35.82
CA LEU A 704 -40.14 9.41 35.82
C LEU A 704 -39.58 8.36 34.85
N ASP A 705 -38.53 8.73 34.12
CA ASP A 705 -37.74 7.79 33.33
C ASP A 705 -36.84 6.90 34.21
N SER A 706 -36.01 6.06 33.59
CA SER A 706 -35.09 5.17 34.31
C SER A 706 -34.02 5.89 35.13
N ARG A 707 -33.85 7.21 34.97
CA ARG A 707 -32.94 8.05 35.77
C ARG A 707 -33.66 8.82 36.87
N GLY A 708 -34.98 8.69 36.97
CA GLY A 708 -35.78 9.43 37.94
C GLY A 708 -36.13 10.85 37.47
N GLU A 709 -36.12 11.12 36.16
CA GLU A 709 -36.36 12.45 35.59
C GLU A 709 -37.74 12.53 34.91
N ALA A 710 -38.45 13.65 35.07
CA ALA A 710 -39.79 13.88 34.49
C ALA A 710 -39.70 14.57 33.12
N ASP A 711 -39.69 13.78 32.02
CA ASP A 711 -39.75 14.30 30.63
C ASP A 711 -40.35 13.30 29.62
N LYS A 712 -41.31 12.49 30.09
CA LYS A 712 -42.05 11.52 29.25
C LYS A 712 -43.28 12.14 28.55
N GLY A 713 -43.40 13.47 28.57
CA GLY A 713 -44.46 14.22 27.89
C GLY A 713 -44.30 14.30 26.37
N ALA A 714 -45.08 15.16 25.74
CA ALA A 714 -45.03 15.47 24.32
C ALA A 714 -43.97 16.56 24.04
N PHE A 715 -44.36 17.65 23.37
CA PHE A 715 -43.49 18.78 23.01
C PHE A 715 -43.63 19.97 23.98
N ASP A 716 -43.84 19.66 25.26
CA ASP A 716 -43.78 20.60 26.37
C ASP A 716 -42.33 21.00 26.73
N VAL A 717 -42.20 21.98 27.62
CA VAL A 717 -40.91 22.52 28.07
C VAL A 717 -40.10 21.43 28.76
N VAL A 718 -38.81 21.31 28.41
CA VAL A 718 -37.89 20.40 29.10
C VAL A 718 -37.47 21.05 30.42
N THR A 719 -37.91 20.46 31.54
CA THR A 719 -37.68 21.00 32.91
C THR A 719 -36.58 20.28 33.68
N ARG A 720 -36.09 19.14 33.17
CA ARG A 720 -35.04 18.33 33.81
C ARG A 720 -33.60 18.81 33.58
N ALA A 721 -33.39 19.94 32.90
CA ALA A 721 -32.06 20.52 32.79
C ALA A 721 -31.63 20.98 34.19
N THR A 722 -30.74 20.24 34.84
CA THR A 722 -30.31 20.51 36.22
C THR A 722 -28.97 21.24 36.27
N THR A 723 -28.55 21.64 37.49
CA THR A 723 -27.34 22.43 37.77
C THR A 723 -26.00 21.78 37.42
N ASN A 724 -25.97 20.48 37.10
CA ASN A 724 -24.72 19.75 36.88
C ASN A 724 -24.65 18.93 35.58
N HIS A 725 -25.77 18.53 34.98
CA HIS A 725 -25.77 17.88 33.67
C HIS A 725 -26.17 18.88 32.57
N GLY A 726 -25.32 19.07 31.56
CA GLY A 726 -25.71 19.65 30.27
C GLY A 726 -26.03 21.16 30.22
N LEU A 727 -25.84 21.90 31.33
CA LEU A 727 -26.10 23.35 31.43
C LEU A 727 -25.42 24.20 30.35
N HIS A 728 -24.26 23.74 29.90
CA HIS A 728 -23.53 24.34 28.81
C HIS A 728 -23.78 23.55 27.53
N ARG A 729 -23.40 22.27 27.46
CA ARG A 729 -23.18 21.57 26.17
C ARG A 729 -24.43 21.30 25.30
N GLY A 730 -25.63 21.41 25.85
CA GLY A 730 -26.87 21.02 25.17
C GLY A 730 -27.65 22.15 24.47
N SER A 731 -27.89 23.27 25.13
CA SER A 731 -28.94 24.21 24.72
C SER A 731 -28.52 25.24 23.65
N PHE A 732 -27.40 25.08 22.93
CA PHE A 732 -26.85 26.21 22.17
C PHE A 732 -27.67 26.66 20.96
N GLN A 733 -28.48 25.77 20.38
CA GLN A 733 -29.47 26.13 19.35
C GLN A 733 -30.88 26.35 19.91
N CYS A 734 -31.04 26.23 21.23
CA CYS A 734 -32.33 26.24 21.88
C CYS A 734 -32.54 27.53 22.69
N THR A 735 -33.81 27.91 22.84
CA THR A 735 -34.22 28.94 23.80
C THR A 735 -34.26 28.34 25.20
N ALA A 736 -33.60 29.01 26.15
CA ALA A 736 -33.52 28.56 27.54
C ALA A 736 -33.85 29.67 28.52
N VAL A 737 -34.40 29.28 29.67
CA VAL A 737 -34.77 30.17 30.76
C VAL A 737 -34.18 29.64 32.07
N ILE A 738 -33.40 30.48 32.76
CA ILE A 738 -32.86 30.18 34.09
C ILE A 738 -33.73 30.90 35.12
N GLU A 739 -34.36 30.15 36.01
CA GLU A 739 -35.06 30.68 37.17
C GLU A 739 -34.22 30.40 38.42
N THR A 740 -34.00 31.41 39.24
CA THR A 740 -33.24 31.29 40.49
C THR A 740 -34.17 31.13 41.69
N LYS A 741 -33.61 30.65 42.81
CA LYS A 741 -34.31 30.39 44.08
C LYS A 741 -34.92 31.65 44.68
N ASP A 742 -34.40 32.83 44.34
CA ASP A 742 -34.97 34.12 44.75
C ASP A 742 -36.10 34.63 43.83
N GLY A 743 -36.38 33.91 42.74
CA GLY A 743 -37.42 34.24 41.77
C GLY A 743 -36.95 35.06 40.57
N THR A 744 -35.65 35.38 40.45
CA THR A 744 -35.11 36.07 39.28
C THR A 744 -35.05 35.14 38.07
N THR A 745 -35.50 35.64 36.90
CA THR A 745 -35.53 34.90 35.64
C THR A 745 -34.59 35.52 34.61
N TYR A 746 -33.75 34.69 33.99
CA TYR A 746 -32.86 35.06 32.90
C TYR A 746 -33.26 34.32 31.62
N ASN A 747 -33.66 35.07 30.58
CA ASN A 747 -33.92 34.52 29.25
C ASN A 747 -32.60 34.46 28.49
N LEU A 748 -32.07 33.25 28.28
CA LEU A 748 -30.79 33.05 27.60
C LEU A 748 -30.92 33.31 26.10
N ALA A 749 -30.04 34.15 25.56
CA ALA A 749 -29.79 34.21 24.14
C ALA A 749 -28.73 33.18 23.74
N TYR A 750 -27.50 33.29 24.24
CA TYR A 750 -26.41 32.37 23.92
C TYR A 750 -25.34 32.36 25.01
N TRP A 751 -24.44 31.40 24.96
CA TRP A 751 -23.23 31.38 25.77
C TRP A 751 -22.09 32.06 25.01
N LYS A 752 -21.45 33.06 25.62
CA LYS A 752 -20.27 33.72 25.06
C LYS A 752 -19.02 32.89 25.28
N ASP A 753 -18.92 32.30 26.46
CA ASP A 753 -17.85 31.40 26.90
C ASP A 753 -18.35 30.51 28.04
N LYS A 754 -17.45 29.73 28.66
CA LYS A 754 -17.78 28.80 29.75
C LYS A 754 -18.26 29.46 31.03
N ASP A 755 -17.92 30.73 31.23
CA ASP A 755 -18.19 31.46 32.45
C ASP A 755 -19.26 32.55 32.24
N THR A 756 -19.68 32.82 31.01
CA THR A 756 -20.55 33.96 30.67
C THR A 756 -21.65 33.59 29.67
N PHE A 757 -22.90 33.85 30.04
CA PHE A 757 -24.03 33.81 29.11
C PHE A 757 -24.56 35.22 28.81
N VAL A 758 -25.17 35.36 27.64
CA VAL A 758 -25.81 36.59 27.17
C VAL A 758 -27.31 36.37 27.18
N THR A 759 -28.06 37.29 27.78
CA THR A 759 -29.52 37.28 27.79
C THR A 759 -30.12 37.87 26.51
N THR A 760 -31.42 37.67 26.27
CA THR A 760 -32.13 38.18 25.08
C THR A 760 -32.14 39.70 24.93
N ASP A 761 -31.92 40.45 26.02
CA ASP A 761 -31.76 41.91 26.02
C ASP A 761 -30.27 42.36 25.90
N GLY A 762 -29.35 41.41 25.73
CA GLY A 762 -27.92 41.68 25.50
C GLY A 762 -27.07 41.82 26.76
N GLN A 763 -27.62 41.55 27.95
CA GLN A 763 -26.83 41.59 29.18
C GLN A 763 -25.90 40.37 29.26
N GLU A 764 -24.61 40.61 29.49
CA GLU A 764 -23.65 39.56 29.83
C GLU A 764 -23.73 39.26 31.34
N VAL A 765 -23.93 37.98 31.68
CA VAL A 765 -24.06 37.51 33.05
C VAL A 765 -23.04 36.40 33.30
N ALA A 766 -22.17 36.63 34.29
CA ALA A 766 -21.23 35.62 34.75
C ALA A 766 -22.00 34.48 35.43
N PHE A 767 -21.87 33.26 34.91
CA PHE A 767 -22.59 32.08 35.37
C PHE A 767 -22.29 31.73 36.83
N ALA A 768 -21.07 32.01 37.29
CA ALA A 768 -20.69 31.84 38.70
C ALA A 768 -21.62 32.59 39.67
N ASN A 769 -22.21 33.72 39.25
CA ASN A 769 -23.13 34.50 40.07
C ASN A 769 -24.52 33.86 40.20
N VAL A 770 -24.88 32.98 39.27
CA VAL A 770 -26.22 32.40 39.17
C VAL A 770 -26.21 30.93 39.62
N LYS A 771 -25.13 30.19 39.34
CA LYS A 771 -25.00 28.72 39.52
C LYS A 771 -25.51 28.19 40.86
N ALA A 772 -25.09 28.78 41.98
CA ALA A 772 -25.47 28.31 43.32
C ALA A 772 -26.97 28.53 43.66
N ASN A 773 -27.59 29.47 42.95
CA ASN A 773 -28.95 29.93 43.18
C ASN A 773 -29.95 29.45 42.12
N ILE A 774 -29.57 28.60 41.16
CA ILE A 774 -30.53 28.09 40.17
C ILE A 774 -31.60 27.24 40.89
N LYS A 775 -32.86 27.50 40.57
CA LYS A 775 -34.04 26.71 40.94
C LYS A 775 -34.41 25.80 39.78
N ASP A 776 -34.67 26.36 38.61
CA ASP A 776 -35.03 25.63 37.39
C ASP A 776 -34.19 26.12 36.19
N TYR A 777 -33.88 25.21 35.27
CA TYR A 777 -33.43 25.53 33.91
C TYR A 777 -34.41 24.90 32.92
N LYS A 778 -34.98 25.71 32.04
CA LYS A 778 -36.09 25.31 31.16
C LYS A 778 -35.67 25.49 29.71
N VAL A 779 -35.71 24.42 28.90
CA VAL A 779 -35.48 24.51 27.45
C VAL A 779 -36.84 24.51 26.75
N THR A 780 -37.17 25.64 26.10
CA THR A 780 -38.52 25.92 25.60
C THR A 780 -38.71 25.61 24.11
N GLY A 781 -37.64 25.56 23.33
CA GLY A 781 -37.69 25.29 21.90
C GLY A 781 -36.44 25.71 21.16
N LEU A 782 -36.56 26.00 19.87
CA LEU A 782 -35.46 26.38 18.98
C LEU A 782 -35.30 27.89 18.89
N LYS A 783 -34.06 28.36 18.77
CA LYS A 783 -33.72 29.78 18.71
C LYS A 783 -33.75 30.36 17.29
N TYR A 784 -33.30 29.57 16.31
CA TYR A 784 -33.05 30.05 14.94
C TYR A 784 -33.80 29.22 13.91
N VAL A 785 -35.12 29.34 13.86
CA VAL A 785 -35.92 28.70 12.80
C VAL A 785 -36.07 29.68 11.64
N PRO A 786 -35.61 29.35 10.41
CA PRO A 786 -35.79 30.24 9.26
C PRO A 786 -37.28 30.30 8.90
N VAL A 787 -37.83 31.51 8.83
CA VAL A 787 -39.26 31.75 8.61
C VAL A 787 -39.45 32.81 7.53
N LYS A 788 -40.43 32.58 6.66
CA LYS A 788 -41.05 33.62 5.84
C LYS A 788 -42.43 33.98 6.39
N VAL A 789 -42.71 35.26 6.52
CA VAL A 789 -43.99 35.81 6.95
C VAL A 789 -44.43 36.89 5.98
N LYS A 790 -45.73 37.01 5.70
CA LYS A 790 -46.22 38.10 4.84
C LYS A 790 -45.76 39.44 5.42
N THR A 791 -45.22 40.32 4.58
CA THR A 791 -44.69 41.61 5.01
C THR A 791 -45.76 42.46 5.71
N SER A 792 -47.03 42.34 5.31
CA SER A 792 -48.17 42.98 5.97
C SER A 792 -48.43 42.50 7.41
N ASP A 793 -47.98 41.29 7.76
CA ASP A 793 -48.17 40.66 9.07
C ASP A 793 -46.89 40.70 9.93
N TYR A 794 -45.78 41.20 9.39
CA TYR A 794 -44.46 41.14 10.02
C TYR A 794 -44.41 41.84 11.39
N GLU A 795 -44.98 43.03 11.52
CA GLU A 795 -45.00 43.75 12.80
C GLU A 795 -45.75 42.97 13.89
N ALA A 796 -46.87 42.31 13.54
CA ALA A 796 -47.60 41.46 14.48
C ALA A 796 -46.84 40.17 14.82
N PHE A 797 -46.01 39.67 13.89
CA PHE A 797 -45.14 38.53 14.12
C PHE A 797 -44.00 38.88 15.07
N LYS A 798 -43.35 40.04 14.87
CA LYS A 798 -42.25 40.56 15.68
C LYS A 798 -42.65 40.86 17.13
N GLU A 799 -43.91 41.17 17.39
CA GLU A 799 -44.44 41.34 18.76
C GLU A 799 -44.54 40.01 19.52
N LYS A 800 -44.66 38.87 18.82
CA LYS A 800 -44.90 37.55 19.43
C LYS A 800 -43.64 36.70 19.57
N TYR A 801 -42.68 36.86 18.66
CA TYR A 801 -41.50 35.99 18.58
C TYR A 801 -40.21 36.79 18.71
N THR A 802 -39.17 36.17 19.24
CA THR A 802 -37.80 36.70 19.15
C THR A 802 -37.31 36.54 17.72
N ILE A 803 -36.97 37.66 17.08
CA ILE A 803 -36.58 37.72 15.67
C ILE A 803 -35.10 38.09 15.51
N VAL A 804 -34.40 37.44 14.58
CA VAL A 804 -33.13 37.92 14.04
C VAL A 804 -33.34 38.28 12.56
N GLU A 805 -33.26 39.58 12.27
CA GLU A 805 -33.35 40.15 10.92
C GLU A 805 -32.04 39.93 10.15
N LYS A 806 -32.08 40.18 8.83
CA LYS A 806 -30.88 40.13 7.95
C LYS A 806 -29.71 40.92 8.56
N ASP A 807 -28.51 40.36 8.44
CA ASP A 807 -27.25 40.84 9.04
C ASP A 807 -27.21 40.81 10.59
N GLY A 808 -28.29 40.40 11.26
CA GLY A 808 -28.31 40.20 12.71
C GLY A 808 -27.43 39.03 13.15
N THR A 809 -26.89 39.10 14.38
CA THR A 809 -25.94 38.11 14.90
C THR A 809 -26.65 36.81 15.33
N LEU A 810 -26.20 35.69 14.75
CA LEU A 810 -26.44 34.35 15.27
C LEU A 810 -25.23 33.87 16.05
N ALA A 811 -25.47 33.20 17.17
CA ALA A 811 -24.42 32.59 17.96
C ALA A 811 -24.93 31.31 18.63
N GLY A 812 -24.06 30.30 18.65
CA GLY A 812 -24.31 28.99 19.25
C GLY A 812 -23.05 28.13 19.31
N GLY A 813 -23.20 26.87 19.72
CA GLY A 813 -22.11 25.96 20.05
C GLY A 813 -21.28 26.33 21.28
N TYR A 814 -20.22 25.55 21.51
CA TYR A 814 -19.26 25.73 22.61
C TYR A 814 -17.91 25.12 22.28
N GLY A 815 -16.86 25.94 22.31
CA GLY A 815 -15.49 25.51 22.04
C GLY A 815 -14.88 24.73 23.20
N GLU A 816 -14.99 23.41 23.18
CA GLU A 816 -14.26 22.51 24.09
C GLU A 816 -13.90 21.21 23.38
N VAL A 817 -12.59 20.92 23.30
CA VAL A 817 -12.06 19.72 22.65
C VAL A 817 -12.53 19.65 21.19
N ASN A 818 -13.46 18.74 20.86
CA ASN A 818 -13.98 18.57 19.50
C ASN A 818 -15.17 19.50 19.22
N LEU A 819 -15.90 19.92 20.25
CA LEU A 819 -17.05 20.81 20.08
C LEU A 819 -16.57 22.20 19.63
N LYS A 820 -17.36 22.79 18.74
CA LYS A 820 -17.10 24.12 18.18
C LYS A 820 -18.14 25.11 18.69
N SER A 821 -17.77 26.38 18.78
CA SER A 821 -18.70 27.51 18.86
C SER A 821 -18.70 28.24 17.52
N TYR A 822 -19.80 28.92 17.21
CA TYR A 822 -19.91 29.73 16.01
C TYR A 822 -20.57 31.07 16.32
N THR A 823 -20.20 32.07 15.52
CA THR A 823 -20.92 33.32 15.34
C THR A 823 -21.11 33.51 13.83
N ALA A 824 -22.32 33.86 13.41
CA ALA A 824 -22.66 34.09 12.00
C ALA A 824 -23.62 35.28 11.87
N ALA A 825 -23.81 35.78 10.65
CA ALA A 825 -24.82 36.80 10.36
C ALA A 825 -26.01 36.18 9.61
N ALA A 826 -27.22 36.64 9.93
CA ALA A 826 -28.46 36.13 9.36
C ALA A 826 -28.62 36.54 7.91
N ASP A 827 -29.09 35.62 7.07
CA ASP A 827 -29.35 35.89 5.66
C ASP A 827 -30.45 34.98 5.10
N VAL A 828 -31.62 34.95 5.73
CA VAL A 828 -32.72 34.05 5.30
C VAL A 828 -33.29 34.50 3.94
N THR A 829 -33.48 33.53 3.05
CA THR A 829 -34.08 33.69 1.71
C THR A 829 -35.16 32.65 1.47
N GLU A 830 -35.87 32.73 0.33
CA GLU A 830 -36.87 31.73 -0.06
C GLU A 830 -36.31 30.32 -0.28
N ASN A 831 -35.00 30.21 -0.54
CA ASN A 831 -34.30 28.95 -0.78
C ASN A 831 -33.46 28.49 0.42
N THR A 832 -33.63 29.11 1.60
CA THR A 832 -32.96 28.67 2.83
C THR A 832 -33.43 27.28 3.25
N ASN A 833 -32.50 26.36 3.52
CA ASN A 833 -32.84 25.02 3.99
C ASN A 833 -33.55 25.07 5.34
N GLY A 834 -34.67 24.36 5.46
CA GLY A 834 -35.50 24.34 6.66
C GLY A 834 -36.53 25.47 6.76
N LEU A 835 -36.70 26.30 5.72
CA LEU A 835 -37.61 27.45 5.75
C LEU A 835 -39.06 27.04 6.06
N LYS A 836 -39.69 27.71 7.03
CA LYS A 836 -41.12 27.57 7.35
C LYS A 836 -41.92 28.80 6.93
N THR A 837 -43.17 28.61 6.57
CA THR A 837 -44.11 29.72 6.31
C THR A 837 -44.92 30.01 7.56
N ALA A 838 -44.81 31.22 8.11
CA ALA A 838 -45.68 31.69 9.20
C ALA A 838 -46.94 32.32 8.63
N THR A 839 -48.09 31.81 9.05
CA THR A 839 -49.42 32.32 8.66
C THR A 839 -50.14 32.84 9.88
N LYS A 840 -50.57 34.11 9.84
CA LYS A 840 -51.37 34.72 10.90
C LYS A 840 -52.80 34.17 10.87
N ASN A 841 -53.24 33.63 11.99
CA ASN A 841 -54.59 33.11 12.19
C ASN A 841 -55.58 34.23 12.51
N ALA A 842 -56.88 33.94 12.40
CA ALA A 842 -57.94 34.90 12.68
C ALA A 842 -57.95 35.42 14.13
N ASP A 843 -57.41 34.64 15.07
CA ASP A 843 -57.27 35.00 16.50
C ASP A 843 -55.97 35.77 16.80
N GLY A 844 -55.15 36.06 15.79
CA GLY A 844 -53.88 36.76 15.92
C GLY A 844 -52.70 35.88 16.34
N THR A 845 -52.89 34.57 16.52
CA THR A 845 -51.80 33.59 16.66
C THR A 845 -51.16 33.30 15.30
N PHE A 846 -50.07 32.54 15.28
CA PHE A 846 -49.42 32.12 14.03
C PHE A 846 -49.31 30.59 13.97
N SER A 847 -49.55 30.04 12.78
CA SER A 847 -49.26 28.64 12.45
C SER A 847 -48.09 28.54 11.49
N PHE A 848 -47.29 27.48 11.60
CA PHE A 848 -46.10 27.26 10.77
C PHE A 848 -46.28 26.06 9.86
N SER A 849 -45.80 26.15 8.62
CA SER A 849 -45.77 25.01 7.70
C SER A 849 -44.74 23.95 8.13
N GLU A 850 -44.78 22.79 7.45
CA GLU A 850 -43.62 21.90 7.37
C GLU A 850 -42.41 22.69 6.86
N ARG A 851 -41.22 22.31 7.31
CA ARG A 851 -39.96 22.83 6.79
C ARG A 851 -39.81 22.49 5.30
N ALA A 852 -39.29 23.44 4.53
CA ALA A 852 -38.96 23.21 3.12
C ALA A 852 -37.48 22.86 2.96
N ASN A 853 -37.16 21.93 2.06
CA ASN A 853 -35.79 21.72 1.62
C ASN A 853 -35.33 22.91 0.77
N GLY A 854 -34.14 23.40 1.08
CA GLY A 854 -33.56 24.57 0.42
C GLY A 854 -32.14 24.28 -0.06
N THR A 855 -31.63 25.17 -0.90
CA THR A 855 -30.28 25.10 -1.48
C THR A 855 -29.31 26.09 -0.85
N TYR A 856 -29.77 26.90 0.11
CA TYR A 856 -28.97 27.91 0.80
C TYR A 856 -28.94 27.71 2.32
N SER A 857 -27.84 28.12 2.96
CA SER A 857 -27.61 27.97 4.41
C SER A 857 -28.52 28.87 5.26
N GLY A 858 -28.95 30.02 4.72
CA GLY A 858 -29.57 31.10 5.49
C GLY A 858 -28.58 31.93 6.31
N LEU A 859 -27.29 31.68 6.16
CA LEU A 859 -26.20 32.35 6.87
C LEU A 859 -25.34 33.13 5.87
N LYS A 860 -25.08 34.41 6.15
CA LYS A 860 -24.29 35.29 5.27
C LYS A 860 -22.89 34.73 5.06
N ASP A 861 -22.44 34.73 3.81
CA ASP A 861 -21.10 34.28 3.35
C ASP A 861 -20.74 32.84 3.74
N ILE A 862 -21.73 32.03 4.13
CA ILE A 862 -21.54 30.63 4.55
C ILE A 862 -22.33 29.74 3.59
N GLN A 863 -21.64 28.79 2.95
CA GLN A 863 -22.29 27.80 2.10
C GLN A 863 -23.15 26.83 2.91
N LEU A 864 -24.22 26.30 2.31
CA LEU A 864 -24.94 25.15 2.86
C LEU A 864 -23.98 23.95 2.96
N LYS A 865 -23.69 23.52 4.18
CA LYS A 865 -22.72 22.46 4.46
C LYS A 865 -23.37 21.09 4.33
N THR A 866 -22.61 20.10 3.89
CA THR A 866 -22.98 18.68 4.03
C THR A 866 -22.17 18.10 5.18
N ALA A 867 -22.80 17.32 6.07
CA ALA A 867 -22.06 16.61 7.10
C ALA A 867 -21.30 15.43 6.49
N THR A 868 -19.97 15.41 6.65
CA THR A 868 -19.06 14.35 6.20
C THR A 868 -18.31 13.76 7.38
N ASP A 869 -17.66 12.61 7.16
CA ASP A 869 -16.72 12.01 8.13
C ASP A 869 -17.31 11.77 9.52
N LEU A 870 -18.62 11.49 9.57
CA LEU A 870 -19.31 11.04 10.76
C LEU A 870 -19.25 9.51 10.86
N GLU A 871 -19.09 9.03 12.09
CA GLU A 871 -19.04 7.61 12.40
C GLU A 871 -20.27 7.24 13.26
N PRO A 872 -21.44 6.95 12.64
CA PRO A 872 -22.64 6.58 13.36
C PRO A 872 -22.56 5.15 13.93
N THR A 873 -23.04 4.98 15.17
CA THR A 873 -23.10 3.69 15.86
C THR A 873 -24.44 3.53 16.55
N VAL A 874 -25.23 2.54 16.13
CA VAL A 874 -26.43 2.10 16.87
C VAL A 874 -25.96 1.36 18.12
N LYS A 875 -26.34 1.85 19.30
CA LYS A 875 -25.85 1.28 20.57
C LYS A 875 -26.62 0.01 20.93
N GLU A 876 -25.99 -0.82 21.74
CA GLU A 876 -26.69 -1.91 22.43
C GLU A 876 -27.66 -1.30 23.46
N GLY A 877 -28.76 -1.99 23.70
CA GLY A 877 -29.83 -1.58 24.59
C GLY A 877 -29.50 -1.81 26.06
N ASP A 878 -28.38 -1.31 26.56
CA ASP A 878 -28.09 -1.33 28.00
C ASP A 878 -28.76 -0.18 28.76
N GLY A 879 -29.25 0.84 28.03
CA GLY A 879 -30.13 1.92 28.48
C GLY A 879 -29.46 2.89 29.45
N SER A 880 -29.21 4.14 29.02
CA SER A 880 -28.35 5.08 29.75
C SER A 880 -29.00 6.41 30.18
N PHE A 881 -29.99 6.89 29.44
CA PHE A 881 -30.59 8.23 29.50
C PHE A 881 -32.13 8.24 29.44
N GLY A 882 -32.78 7.09 29.65
CA GLY A 882 -34.23 6.93 29.52
C GLY A 882 -34.70 6.61 28.10
N GLU A 883 -33.76 6.49 27.16
CA GLU A 883 -33.99 6.14 25.77
C GLU A 883 -34.39 4.68 25.59
N PHE A 884 -35.35 4.44 24.70
CA PHE A 884 -35.71 3.13 24.17
C PHE A 884 -34.73 2.67 23.07
N LEU A 885 -34.13 3.61 22.34
CA LEU A 885 -33.19 3.38 21.25
C LEU A 885 -32.14 4.51 21.20
N ARG A 886 -30.89 4.20 20.82
CA ARG A 886 -29.78 5.16 20.80
C ARG A 886 -28.87 5.01 19.59
N VAL A 887 -28.48 6.14 19.01
CA VAL A 887 -27.42 6.24 17.99
C VAL A 887 -26.42 7.33 18.39
N ASP A 888 -25.14 6.98 18.42
CA ASP A 888 -24.03 7.91 18.65
C ASP A 888 -23.35 8.27 17.32
N PHE A 889 -22.94 9.52 17.14
CA PHE A 889 -22.19 10.02 15.98
C PHE A 889 -20.82 10.55 16.43
N ASN A 890 -19.76 9.81 16.13
CA ASN A 890 -18.37 10.23 16.32
C ASN A 890 -17.77 10.77 15.00
N GLY A 891 -16.44 10.83 14.88
CA GLY A 891 -15.76 11.44 13.73
C GLY A 891 -15.70 12.97 13.84
N ASP A 892 -15.88 13.70 12.74
CA ASP A 892 -15.89 15.16 12.72
C ASP A 892 -17.27 15.75 13.05
N TYR A 893 -17.74 15.49 14.28
CA TYR A 893 -19.09 15.86 14.70
C TYR A 893 -19.20 17.29 15.27
N GLY A 894 -18.07 17.96 15.53
CA GLY A 894 -18.00 19.15 16.37
C GLY A 894 -18.83 20.34 15.88
N ASP A 895 -18.68 20.67 14.60
CA ASP A 895 -19.38 21.80 13.97
C ASP A 895 -20.86 21.47 13.68
N LEU A 896 -21.15 20.24 13.26
CA LEU A 896 -22.55 19.79 13.10
C LEU A 896 -23.30 19.85 14.43
N GLY A 897 -22.67 19.33 15.50
CA GLY A 897 -23.23 19.35 16.84
C GLY A 897 -23.49 20.78 17.33
N ALA A 898 -22.57 21.71 17.08
CA ALA A 898 -22.75 23.13 17.44
C ALA A 898 -24.00 23.76 16.79
N ASN A 899 -24.31 23.35 15.56
CA ASN A 899 -25.40 23.86 14.73
C ASN A 899 -26.69 23.01 14.80
N MET A 900 -26.68 21.86 15.50
CA MET A 900 -27.81 20.93 15.52
C MET A 900 -29.05 21.52 16.21
N GLN A 901 -30.17 21.49 15.50
CA GLN A 901 -31.45 22.06 15.94
C GLN A 901 -32.38 20.97 16.46
N ALA A 902 -32.68 19.97 15.64
CA ALA A 902 -33.70 18.96 15.93
C ALA A 902 -33.42 17.65 15.19
N VAL A 903 -34.01 16.54 15.66
CA VAL A 903 -33.85 15.22 15.03
C VAL A 903 -35.22 14.59 14.81
N LYS A 904 -35.46 14.11 13.59
CA LYS A 904 -36.65 13.32 13.20
C LYS A 904 -36.27 11.86 13.06
N TRP A 905 -36.96 10.97 13.76
CA TRP A 905 -36.82 9.53 13.62
C TRP A 905 -37.98 8.99 12.80
N THR A 906 -37.73 8.05 11.90
CA THR A 906 -38.77 7.40 11.08
C THR A 906 -38.63 5.89 11.19
N TYR A 907 -39.71 5.22 11.54
CA TYR A 907 -39.79 3.78 11.66
C TYR A 907 -40.50 3.18 10.44
N TYR A 908 -39.91 2.14 9.84
CA TYR A 908 -40.40 1.49 8.62
C TYR A 908 -40.88 0.05 8.87
N GLY A 909 -40.75 -0.48 10.09
CA GLY A 909 -41.05 -1.89 10.37
C GLY A 909 -40.11 -2.81 9.61
N ASP A 910 -40.65 -3.83 8.96
CA ASP A 910 -39.85 -4.80 8.17
C ASP A 910 -39.46 -4.29 6.76
N ASP A 911 -39.77 -3.03 6.42
CA ASP A 911 -39.48 -2.47 5.09
C ASP A 911 -38.02 -2.01 4.95
N ALA A 912 -37.18 -2.93 4.47
CA ALA A 912 -35.76 -2.68 4.16
C ALA A 912 -35.50 -1.63 3.07
N THR A 913 -36.55 -1.20 2.33
CA THR A 913 -36.41 -0.19 1.27
C THR A 913 -36.51 1.24 1.80
N TYR A 914 -36.91 1.43 3.06
CA TYR A 914 -37.12 2.74 3.68
C TYR A 914 -38.11 3.62 2.90
N THR A 915 -39.14 3.02 2.27
CA THR A 915 -40.12 3.77 1.47
C THR A 915 -41.46 3.93 2.18
N ASN A 916 -41.89 2.97 2.99
CA ASN A 916 -43.20 2.96 3.64
C ASN A 916 -43.10 3.26 5.14
N ALA A 917 -42.97 4.55 5.49
CA ALA A 917 -42.95 4.98 6.88
C ALA A 917 -44.21 4.52 7.63
N LYS A 918 -44.01 3.90 8.80
CA LYS A 918 -45.08 3.46 9.73
C LYS A 918 -45.40 4.52 10.77
N ALA A 919 -44.37 5.20 11.25
CA ALA A 919 -44.47 6.30 12.20
C ALA A 919 -43.24 7.20 12.09
N SER A 920 -43.39 8.46 12.47
CA SER A 920 -42.27 9.41 12.61
C SER A 920 -42.35 10.10 13.96
N TYR A 921 -41.20 10.43 14.53
CA TYR A 921 -41.07 10.95 15.89
C TYR A 921 -40.16 12.17 15.87
N GLY A 922 -40.59 13.24 16.53
CA GLY A 922 -39.78 14.42 16.80
C GLY A 922 -39.11 14.30 18.16
N THR A 923 -37.93 14.88 18.29
CA THR A 923 -37.16 14.89 19.54
C THR A 923 -37.06 16.30 20.12
N LYS A 924 -36.78 16.37 21.43
CA LYS A 924 -36.45 17.62 22.14
C LYS A 924 -34.98 17.58 22.57
N PHE A 925 -34.29 18.70 22.39
CA PHE A 925 -32.93 18.83 22.90
C PHE A 925 -32.91 18.72 24.43
N ALA A 926 -31.88 18.10 25.01
CA ALA A 926 -31.71 17.83 26.45
C ALA A 926 -32.71 16.81 27.04
N ALA A 927 -33.73 16.43 26.27
CA ALA A 927 -34.62 15.29 26.52
C ALA A 927 -34.13 14.02 25.82
N ASP A 928 -33.79 14.17 24.55
CA ASP A 928 -33.56 13.06 23.62
C ASP A 928 -32.20 13.20 22.94
N ASN A 929 -31.64 14.40 22.88
CA ASN A 929 -30.42 14.71 22.13
C ASN A 929 -29.38 15.35 23.05
N TRP A 930 -28.13 14.90 22.96
CA TRP A 930 -27.00 15.40 23.76
C TRP A 930 -25.72 15.53 22.91
N MET A 931 -24.86 16.48 23.27
CA MET A 931 -23.53 16.64 22.67
C MET A 931 -22.46 16.47 23.73
N HIS A 932 -21.46 15.65 23.44
CA HIS A 932 -20.32 15.44 24.31
C HIS A 932 -19.01 15.95 23.69
N LYS A 933 -18.10 16.46 24.52
CA LYS A 933 -16.78 16.99 24.07
C LYS A 933 -15.84 15.94 23.51
N SER A 934 -16.07 14.66 23.81
CA SER A 934 -15.23 13.54 23.38
C SER A 934 -15.98 12.32 22.85
N MET A 935 -17.30 12.24 23.05
CA MET A 935 -18.08 11.03 22.73
C MET A 935 -19.17 11.30 21.67
N GLY A 936 -18.97 12.34 20.86
CA GLY A 936 -19.85 12.59 19.74
C GLY A 936 -21.17 13.27 20.09
N ILE A 937 -22.07 13.22 19.10
CA ILE A 937 -23.49 13.54 19.25
C ILE A 937 -24.21 12.25 19.66
N GLN A 938 -24.99 12.30 20.73
CA GLN A 938 -25.71 11.14 21.26
C GLN A 938 -27.20 11.41 21.08
N LEU A 939 -27.85 10.60 20.25
CA LEU A 939 -29.26 10.76 19.90
C LEU A 939 -30.03 9.57 20.43
N GLY A 940 -30.87 9.81 21.41
CA GLY A 940 -31.79 8.85 22.01
C GLY A 940 -33.23 9.10 21.57
N LEU A 941 -34.04 8.05 21.62
CA LEU A 941 -35.48 8.15 21.45
C LEU A 941 -36.16 7.67 22.74
N THR A 942 -36.68 8.61 23.54
CA THR A 942 -37.27 8.34 24.86
C THR A 942 -38.68 7.77 24.73
N ASP A 943 -38.98 6.65 25.38
CA ASP A 943 -40.36 6.15 25.50
C ASP A 943 -41.22 7.18 26.23
N SER A 944 -42.16 7.80 25.52
CA SER A 944 -42.85 9.02 25.94
C SER A 944 -44.12 9.25 25.12
N VAL A 945 -44.93 10.25 25.47
CA VAL A 945 -46.13 10.63 24.68
C VAL A 945 -45.75 10.97 23.23
N ARG A 946 -44.58 11.59 23.00
CA ARG A 946 -44.05 11.90 21.66
C ARG A 946 -43.43 10.70 20.93
N CYS A 947 -43.24 9.58 21.61
CA CYS A 947 -42.71 8.35 21.02
C CYS A 947 -43.46 7.11 21.53
N GLN A 948 -44.54 6.77 20.81
CA GLN A 948 -45.27 5.52 20.98
C GLN A 948 -45.15 4.68 19.70
N LEU A 949 -44.74 3.42 19.86
CA LEU A 949 -44.57 2.51 18.73
C LEU A 949 -45.94 2.11 18.13
N PRO A 950 -46.02 1.82 16.81
CA PRO A 950 -47.23 1.27 16.21
C PRO A 950 -47.66 -0.03 16.92
N SER A 951 -48.96 -0.21 17.09
CA SER A 951 -49.53 -1.40 17.73
C SER A 951 -48.99 -2.69 17.11
N GLY A 952 -48.53 -3.63 17.95
CA GLY A 952 -48.00 -4.92 17.52
C GLY A 952 -46.52 -4.90 17.11
N THR A 953 -45.81 -3.81 17.36
CA THR A 953 -44.37 -3.69 17.12
C THR A 953 -43.62 -3.45 18.43
N ASP A 954 -42.39 -3.97 18.52
CA ASP A 954 -41.44 -3.73 19.62
C ASP A 954 -40.32 -2.76 19.21
N GLY A 955 -40.43 -2.23 17.99
CA GLY A 955 -39.50 -1.30 17.36
C GLY A 955 -38.22 -1.96 16.82
N THR A 956 -38.12 -3.29 16.80
CA THR A 956 -37.19 -3.98 15.91
C THR A 956 -37.58 -3.72 14.43
N GLY A 957 -36.60 -3.70 13.53
CA GLY A 957 -36.83 -3.42 12.11
C GLY A 957 -36.01 -2.25 11.58
N TYR A 958 -36.46 -1.63 10.51
CA TYR A 958 -35.73 -0.60 9.78
C TYR A 958 -36.11 0.81 10.24
N TRP A 959 -35.10 1.62 10.50
CA TRP A 959 -35.21 2.99 11.00
C TRP A 959 -34.35 3.95 10.18
N SER A 960 -34.81 5.18 10.06
CA SER A 960 -33.95 6.30 9.72
C SER A 960 -34.00 7.35 10.83
N LEU A 961 -32.92 8.09 10.98
CA LEU A 961 -32.92 9.35 11.71
C LEU A 961 -32.36 10.45 10.82
N THR A 962 -32.96 11.62 10.90
CA THR A 962 -32.56 12.81 10.14
C THR A 962 -32.23 13.92 11.12
N ILE A 963 -30.98 14.41 11.05
CA ILE A 963 -30.48 15.54 11.83
C ILE A 963 -30.72 16.83 11.04
N TYR A 964 -31.41 17.78 11.67
CA TYR A 964 -31.56 19.14 11.18
C TYR A 964 -30.57 20.05 11.91
N ALA A 965 -29.74 20.76 11.16
CA ALA A 965 -28.75 21.68 11.71
C ALA A 965 -28.72 22.99 10.91
N LEU A 966 -28.49 24.10 11.61
CA LEU A 966 -28.41 25.44 11.04
C LEU A 966 -27.27 25.52 10.01
N GLY A 967 -27.58 25.93 8.79
CA GLY A 967 -26.59 26.05 7.72
C GLY A 967 -26.12 24.71 7.11
N TYR A 968 -26.77 23.59 7.45
CA TYR A 968 -26.48 22.27 6.90
C TYR A 968 -27.63 21.72 6.04
N GLU A 969 -27.27 20.91 5.05
CA GLU A 969 -28.17 19.93 4.45
C GLU A 969 -28.64 18.94 5.51
N ASP A 970 -29.84 18.40 5.31
CA ASP A 970 -30.40 17.38 6.19
C ASP A 970 -29.55 16.11 6.13
N TYR A 971 -28.97 15.71 7.25
CA TYR A 971 -28.18 14.49 7.32
C TYR A 971 -29.07 13.32 7.75
N THR A 972 -29.19 12.29 6.90
CA THR A 972 -30.00 11.09 7.18
C THR A 972 -29.14 9.85 7.31
N TYR A 973 -29.31 9.13 8.41
CA TYR A 973 -28.69 7.84 8.66
C TYR A 973 -29.77 6.75 8.73
N THR A 974 -29.62 5.69 7.94
CA THR A 974 -30.52 4.54 7.90
C THR A 974 -29.86 3.32 8.54
N PHE A 975 -30.60 2.58 9.34
CA PHE A 975 -30.07 1.44 10.10
C PHE A 975 -31.17 0.44 10.44
N GLN A 976 -30.75 -0.78 10.78
CA GLN A 976 -31.65 -1.82 11.27
C GLN A 976 -31.45 -1.99 12.77
N VAL A 977 -32.55 -1.95 13.51
CA VAL A 977 -32.64 -2.19 14.94
C VAL A 977 -33.00 -3.65 15.18
N ARG A 978 -32.26 -4.30 16.08
CA ARG A 978 -32.49 -5.67 16.53
C ARG A 978 -32.80 -5.69 18.01
N GLU A 979 -33.15 -6.87 18.54
CA GLU A 979 -33.48 -7.05 19.95
C GLU A 979 -32.36 -6.54 20.88
N GLU A 980 -31.09 -6.76 20.50
CA GLU A 980 -29.93 -6.28 21.26
C GLU A 980 -29.79 -4.75 21.32
N ASN A 981 -30.48 -4.00 20.45
CA ASN A 981 -30.46 -2.54 20.43
C ASN A 981 -31.60 -1.90 21.24
N ILE A 982 -32.63 -2.68 21.57
CA ILE A 982 -33.78 -2.19 22.35
C ILE A 982 -33.37 -2.07 23.81
N ALA A 983 -33.57 -0.89 24.40
CA ALA A 983 -33.13 -0.64 25.77
C ALA A 983 -33.75 -1.61 26.78
N GLN A 984 -32.87 -2.26 27.54
CA GLN A 984 -33.12 -3.15 28.66
C GLN A 984 -32.24 -2.70 29.83
N PRO A 985 -32.62 -1.64 30.56
CA PRO A 985 -31.82 -1.07 31.64
C PRO A 985 -31.41 -2.13 32.66
N LYS A 986 -30.11 -2.22 32.95
CA LYS A 986 -29.53 -3.15 33.93
C LYS A 986 -28.89 -2.39 35.07
N ALA A 987 -29.02 -2.92 36.29
CA ALA A 987 -28.25 -2.43 37.43
C ALA A 987 -26.74 -2.55 37.14
N ALA A 988 -25.97 -1.56 37.58
CA ALA A 988 -24.52 -1.56 37.43
C ALA A 988 -23.88 -2.67 38.28
N ASP A 989 -22.90 -3.36 37.69
CA ASP A 989 -22.09 -4.31 38.43
C ASP A 989 -21.19 -3.59 39.44
N GLN A 990 -21.06 -4.15 40.64
CA GLN A 990 -20.21 -3.57 41.70
C GLN A 990 -18.78 -3.31 41.23
N LYS A 991 -18.26 -4.15 40.33
CA LYS A 991 -16.92 -3.98 39.75
C LYS A 991 -16.76 -2.67 38.98
N ASP A 992 -17.77 -2.26 38.22
CA ASP A 992 -17.74 -1.03 37.43
C ASP A 992 -17.90 0.19 38.35
N ILE A 993 -18.74 0.06 39.38
CA ILE A 993 -18.88 1.08 40.44
C ILE A 993 -17.55 1.29 41.17
N ASP A 994 -16.88 0.20 41.58
CA ASP A 994 -15.58 0.24 42.24
C ASP A 994 -14.50 0.87 41.34
N ALA A 995 -14.55 0.60 40.03
CA ALA A 995 -13.63 1.19 39.06
C ALA A 995 -13.85 2.71 38.92
N LEU A 996 -15.11 3.17 38.87
CA LEU A 996 -15.43 4.60 38.84
C LEU A 996 -14.99 5.28 40.15
N GLN A 997 -15.28 4.67 41.30
CA GLN A 997 -14.84 5.18 42.60
C GLN A 997 -13.31 5.29 42.68
N ALA A 998 -12.58 4.30 42.15
CA ALA A 998 -11.12 4.36 42.12
C ALA A 998 -10.59 5.56 41.29
N LYS A 999 -11.24 5.88 40.17
CA LYS A 999 -10.91 7.07 39.36
C LYS A 999 -11.26 8.38 40.07
N VAL A 1000 -12.38 8.41 40.79
CA VAL A 1000 -12.74 9.54 41.67
C VAL A 1000 -11.69 9.77 42.75
N ASP A 1001 -11.24 8.70 43.40
CA ASP A 1001 -10.21 8.76 44.44
C ASP A 1001 -8.85 9.17 43.88
N GLU A 1002 -8.48 8.68 42.69
CA GLU A 1002 -7.30 9.09 41.94
C GLU A 1002 -7.30 10.60 41.71
N ALA A 1003 -8.38 11.14 41.15
CA ALA A 1003 -8.51 12.58 40.89
C ALA A 1003 -8.44 13.44 42.15
N LYS A 1004 -9.08 13.02 43.25
CA LYS A 1004 -9.00 13.72 44.54
C LYS A 1004 -7.60 13.73 45.14
N GLY A 1005 -6.76 12.75 44.78
CA GLY A 1005 -5.36 12.69 45.19
C GLY A 1005 -4.45 13.67 44.44
N LEU A 1006 -4.92 14.27 43.35
CA LEU A 1006 -4.12 15.18 42.52
C LEU A 1006 -4.09 16.60 43.10
N ASN A 1007 -2.99 17.32 42.85
CA ASN A 1007 -2.82 18.69 43.32
C ASN A 1007 -3.02 19.70 42.17
N LYS A 1008 -4.04 20.56 42.29
CA LYS A 1008 -4.41 21.58 41.31
C LYS A 1008 -3.25 22.43 40.80
N VAL A 1009 -2.27 22.73 41.66
CA VAL A 1009 -1.13 23.60 41.30
C VAL A 1009 -0.18 22.99 40.26
N ASN A 1010 -0.21 21.67 40.10
CA ASN A 1010 0.66 20.93 39.17
C ASN A 1010 0.11 20.87 37.75
N TYR A 1011 -1.09 21.39 37.50
CA TYR A 1011 -1.77 21.27 36.21
C TYR A 1011 -2.17 22.63 35.66
N THR A 1012 -2.39 22.71 34.35
CA THR A 1012 -2.94 23.91 33.72
C THR A 1012 -4.36 24.15 34.19
N ALA A 1013 -4.78 25.42 34.24
CA ALA A 1013 -6.11 25.79 34.71
C ALA A 1013 -7.23 25.14 33.88
N ASP A 1014 -7.06 25.08 32.56
CA ASP A 1014 -8.07 24.53 31.64
C ASP A 1014 -8.24 23.02 31.82
N SER A 1015 -7.12 22.26 31.84
CA SER A 1015 -7.19 20.81 32.00
C SER A 1015 -7.73 20.41 33.37
N TRP A 1016 -7.39 21.17 34.42
CA TRP A 1016 -7.95 20.98 35.75
C TRP A 1016 -9.46 21.25 35.77
N SER A 1017 -9.91 22.35 35.16
CA SER A 1017 -11.34 22.70 35.12
C SER A 1017 -12.17 21.61 34.44
N SER A 1018 -11.66 21.02 33.35
CA SER A 1018 -12.33 19.91 32.69
C SER A 1018 -12.39 18.66 33.58
N MET A 1019 -11.32 18.34 34.33
CA MET A 1019 -11.29 17.20 35.25
C MET A 1019 -12.19 17.41 36.48
N GLU A 1020 -12.18 18.60 37.07
CA GLU A 1020 -13.01 18.98 38.22
C GLU A 1020 -14.50 18.87 37.92
N THR A 1021 -14.90 19.13 36.67
CA THR A 1021 -16.27 18.94 36.19
C THR A 1021 -16.65 17.46 36.20
N GLU A 1022 -15.86 16.59 35.56
CA GLU A 1022 -16.15 15.14 35.53
C GLU A 1022 -16.07 14.49 36.92
N LEU A 1023 -15.20 14.99 37.79
CA LEU A 1023 -15.12 14.55 39.18
C LEU A 1023 -16.43 14.82 39.92
N THR A 1024 -16.97 16.04 39.77
CA THR A 1024 -18.24 16.42 40.40
C THR A 1024 -19.39 15.54 39.87
N GLU A 1025 -19.45 15.34 38.55
CA GLU A 1025 -20.47 14.48 37.93
C GLU A 1025 -20.36 13.02 38.41
N SER A 1026 -19.14 12.49 38.52
CA SER A 1026 -18.89 11.15 39.04
C SER A 1026 -19.32 10.99 40.50
N GLU A 1027 -19.02 11.99 41.34
CA GLU A 1027 -19.44 11.99 42.75
C GLU A 1027 -20.96 12.09 42.93
N GLU A 1028 -21.66 12.79 42.04
CA GLU A 1028 -23.12 12.90 42.06
C GLU A 1028 -23.79 11.62 41.58
N LEU A 1029 -23.27 11.03 40.50
CA LEU A 1029 -23.74 9.73 40.03
C LEU A 1029 -23.63 8.68 41.15
N LEU A 1030 -22.45 8.56 41.78
CA LEU A 1030 -22.19 7.58 42.85
C LEU A 1030 -23.05 7.77 44.12
N LYS A 1031 -23.73 8.92 44.28
CA LYS A 1031 -24.68 9.17 45.39
C LYS A 1031 -26.10 8.67 45.11
N LYS A 1032 -26.43 8.27 43.88
CA LYS A 1032 -27.77 7.76 43.54
C LYS A 1032 -28.06 6.44 44.26
N ASP A 1033 -29.30 6.27 44.70
CA ASP A 1033 -29.76 5.03 45.35
C ASP A 1033 -29.77 3.82 44.40
N SER A 1034 -29.86 4.06 43.09
CA SER A 1034 -29.82 3.05 42.04
C SER A 1034 -28.95 3.54 40.89
N LEU A 1035 -28.01 2.69 40.45
CA LEU A 1035 -27.06 2.97 39.37
C LEU A 1035 -27.30 2.04 38.19
N LEU A 1036 -27.40 2.58 36.99
CA LEU A 1036 -27.48 1.78 35.77
C LEU A 1036 -26.09 1.47 35.21
N SER A 1037 -25.92 0.28 34.64
CA SER A 1037 -24.63 -0.16 34.10
C SER A 1037 -24.08 0.81 33.05
N ALA A 1038 -24.95 1.33 32.18
CA ALA A 1038 -24.55 2.22 31.10
C ALA A 1038 -24.11 3.60 31.62
N GLU A 1039 -24.78 4.13 32.65
CA GLU A 1039 -24.39 5.38 33.33
C GLU A 1039 -22.99 5.25 33.94
N VAL A 1040 -22.75 4.17 34.70
CA VAL A 1040 -21.46 3.95 35.38
C VAL A 1040 -20.33 3.74 34.37
N LYS A 1041 -20.54 2.93 33.32
CA LYS A 1041 -19.51 2.71 32.29
C LYS A 1041 -19.19 3.98 31.51
N THR A 1042 -20.22 4.75 31.16
CA THR A 1042 -20.06 6.05 30.50
C THR A 1042 -19.28 7.02 31.38
N GLN A 1043 -19.67 7.16 32.65
CA GLN A 1043 -19.00 8.06 33.56
C GLN A 1043 -17.58 7.61 33.90
N LEU A 1044 -17.34 6.30 33.97
CA LEU A 1044 -16.00 5.73 34.11
C LEU A 1044 -15.11 6.12 32.94
N GLN A 1045 -15.63 6.06 31.71
CA GLN A 1045 -14.92 6.53 30.54
C GLN A 1045 -14.66 8.03 30.61
N HIS A 1046 -15.67 8.85 30.93
CA HIS A 1046 -15.52 10.31 31.07
C HIS A 1046 -14.45 10.70 32.09
N MET A 1047 -14.50 10.08 33.27
CA MET A 1047 -13.57 10.34 34.35
C MET A 1047 -12.15 9.90 33.97
N THR A 1048 -12.03 8.77 33.27
CA THR A 1048 -10.73 8.29 32.74
C THR A 1048 -10.18 9.26 31.71
N ASP A 1049 -10.98 9.67 30.71
CA ASP A 1049 -10.57 10.63 29.69
C ASP A 1049 -10.15 11.96 30.30
N ALA A 1050 -10.88 12.45 31.31
CA ALA A 1050 -10.56 13.69 32.01
C ALA A 1050 -9.23 13.62 32.76
N LEU A 1051 -8.99 12.52 33.49
CA LEU A 1051 -7.71 12.27 34.16
C LEU A 1051 -6.57 12.21 33.14
N ASP A 1052 -6.78 11.50 32.04
CA ASP A 1052 -5.78 11.39 31.00
C ASP A 1052 -5.50 12.78 30.39
N ARG A 1053 -6.51 13.64 30.21
CA ARG A 1053 -6.38 14.98 29.60
C ARG A 1053 -5.74 16.04 30.50
N LEU A 1054 -5.42 15.71 31.75
CA LEU A 1054 -4.70 16.62 32.61
C LEU A 1054 -3.34 16.99 32.01
N VAL A 1055 -3.09 18.29 31.87
CA VAL A 1055 -1.82 18.83 31.34
C VAL A 1055 -1.02 19.35 32.51
N GLN A 1056 0.13 18.73 32.78
CA GLN A 1056 1.02 19.18 33.83
C GLN A 1056 1.60 20.56 33.47
N LYS A 1057 1.67 21.44 34.46
CA LYS A 1057 2.29 22.75 34.35
C LYS A 1057 3.80 22.59 34.59
N GLU A 1058 4.63 23.23 33.75
CA GLU A 1058 6.07 23.31 34.01
C GLU A 1058 6.34 23.95 35.38
N ALA A 1059 7.25 23.34 36.15
CA ALA A 1059 7.62 23.86 37.46
C ALA A 1059 8.33 25.21 37.34
N ASP A 1060 7.94 26.16 38.20
CA ASP A 1060 8.60 27.45 38.32
C ASP A 1060 9.91 27.30 39.12
N LEU A 1061 11.02 27.35 38.41
CA LEU A 1061 12.37 27.22 38.97
C LEU A 1061 12.89 28.52 39.60
N THR A 1062 12.17 29.63 39.52
CA THR A 1062 12.67 30.96 39.95
C THR A 1062 13.12 30.95 41.41
N LYS A 1063 12.29 30.43 42.31
CA LYS A 1063 12.60 30.37 43.76
C LYS A 1063 13.71 29.39 44.10
N LEU A 1064 13.82 28.28 43.36
CA LEU A 1064 14.90 27.31 43.51
C LEU A 1064 16.23 27.91 43.03
N ASN A 1065 16.24 28.59 41.88
CA ASN A 1065 17.40 29.31 41.35
C ASN A 1065 17.88 30.41 42.30
N GLU A 1066 16.95 31.17 42.91
CA GLU A 1066 17.28 32.14 43.95
C GLU A 1066 17.88 31.47 45.20
N ALA A 1067 17.33 30.33 45.64
CA ALA A 1067 17.85 29.59 46.79
C ALA A 1067 19.24 29.02 46.54
N ILE A 1068 19.49 28.49 45.33
CA ILE A 1068 20.80 28.05 44.87
C ILE A 1068 21.77 29.25 44.84
N GLY A 1069 21.37 30.37 44.24
CA GLY A 1069 22.19 31.58 44.20
C GLY A 1069 22.54 32.13 45.58
N ARG A 1070 21.60 32.09 46.55
CA ARG A 1070 21.88 32.44 47.95
C ARG A 1070 22.88 31.48 48.59
N ALA A 1071 22.73 30.17 48.36
CA ALA A 1071 23.63 29.16 48.89
C ALA A 1071 25.06 29.35 48.36
N GLU A 1072 25.21 29.52 47.04
CA GLU A 1072 26.50 29.74 46.38
C GLU A 1072 27.13 31.09 46.75
N GLY A 1073 26.33 32.15 46.90
CA GLY A 1073 26.80 33.48 47.25
C GLY A 1073 27.18 33.68 48.72
N SER A 1074 26.88 32.72 49.59
CA SER A 1074 27.11 32.85 51.05
C SER A 1074 28.56 32.59 51.49
N ASN A 1075 29.46 32.19 50.58
CA ASN A 1075 30.89 32.01 50.82
C ASN A 1075 31.23 31.11 52.03
N TYR A 1076 30.44 30.06 52.26
CA TYR A 1076 30.72 29.07 53.30
C TYR A 1076 31.99 28.27 52.98
N ASN A 1077 32.85 28.01 53.97
CA ASN A 1077 34.06 27.20 53.79
C ASN A 1077 33.95 25.87 54.53
N GLU A 1078 34.33 24.78 53.87
CA GLU A 1078 34.32 23.42 54.43
C GLU A 1078 34.99 23.30 55.79
N ALA A 1079 36.13 23.97 55.99
CA ALA A 1079 36.91 23.92 57.22
C ALA A 1079 36.21 24.55 58.44
N ASP A 1080 35.20 25.40 58.23
CA ASP A 1080 34.47 26.08 59.30
C ASP A 1080 33.34 25.23 59.89
N TYR A 1081 33.00 24.10 59.26
CA TYR A 1081 31.84 23.26 59.59
C TYR A 1081 32.22 21.80 59.83
N THR A 1082 31.39 21.09 60.59
CA THR A 1082 31.56 19.64 60.78
C THR A 1082 31.36 18.92 59.45
N ALA A 1083 32.15 17.86 59.23
CA ALA A 1083 32.14 17.10 57.98
C ALA A 1083 30.73 16.61 57.58
N ASP A 1084 29.94 16.14 58.55
CA ASP A 1084 28.59 15.64 58.29
C ASP A 1084 27.61 16.76 57.87
N SER A 1085 27.64 17.91 58.56
CA SER A 1085 26.78 19.04 58.21
C SER A 1085 27.16 19.69 56.87
N TRP A 1086 28.47 19.72 56.58
CA TRP A 1086 28.99 20.21 55.31
C TRP A 1086 28.56 19.31 54.15
N LYS A 1087 28.71 17.99 54.32
CA LYS A 1087 28.29 17.01 53.32
C LYS A 1087 26.79 17.10 53.03
N ALA A 1088 25.95 17.20 54.06
CA ALA A 1088 24.50 17.35 53.90
C ALA A 1088 24.14 18.61 53.11
N TYR A 1089 24.83 19.72 53.36
CA TYR A 1089 24.68 20.97 52.60
C TYR A 1089 25.10 20.82 51.13
N THR A 1090 26.28 20.26 50.86
CA THR A 1090 26.77 20.10 49.48
C THR A 1090 25.92 19.11 48.67
N ASP A 1091 25.45 18.03 49.30
CA ASP A 1091 24.57 17.04 48.66
C ASP A 1091 23.22 17.67 48.30
N ALA A 1092 22.62 18.46 49.20
CA ALA A 1092 21.36 19.17 48.94
C ALA A 1092 21.51 20.25 47.86
N LEU A 1093 22.62 20.98 47.83
CA LEU A 1093 22.91 21.97 46.79
C LEU A 1093 23.13 21.32 45.42
N ALA A 1094 23.83 20.18 45.38
CA ALA A 1094 24.02 19.42 44.14
C ALA A 1094 22.69 18.87 43.60
N ALA A 1095 21.84 18.33 44.48
CA ALA A 1095 20.50 17.86 44.12
C ALA A 1095 19.61 18.99 43.57
N ALA A 1096 19.63 20.17 44.21
CA ALA A 1096 18.91 21.34 43.75
C ALA A 1096 19.37 21.81 42.36
N LYS A 1097 20.69 21.85 42.12
CA LYS A 1097 21.26 22.22 40.81
C LYS A 1097 20.94 21.21 39.71
N ALA A 1098 20.92 19.92 40.03
CA ALA A 1098 20.61 18.89 39.05
C ALA A 1098 19.19 19.07 38.45
N LEU A 1099 18.24 19.61 39.24
CA LEU A 1099 16.91 19.94 38.72
C LEU A 1099 16.95 21.10 37.73
N THR A 1100 17.82 22.10 37.91
CA THR A 1100 17.90 23.27 37.00
C THR A 1100 18.43 22.94 35.60
N THR A 1101 19.03 21.76 35.43
CA THR A 1101 19.58 21.26 34.17
C THR A 1101 18.92 19.96 33.73
N SER A 1102 17.78 19.60 34.33
CA SER A 1102 17.04 18.37 34.00
C SER A 1102 16.34 18.51 32.65
N GLU A 1103 16.53 17.54 31.76
CA GLU A 1103 15.77 17.45 30.49
C GLU A 1103 14.38 16.80 30.70
N ASN A 1104 14.10 16.25 31.88
CA ASN A 1104 12.78 15.71 32.24
C ASN A 1104 11.84 16.82 32.75
N THR A 1105 10.56 16.73 32.41
CA THR A 1105 9.48 17.60 32.95
C THR A 1105 9.44 17.49 34.48
N LEU A 1106 9.65 18.63 35.16
CA LEU A 1106 9.68 18.71 36.62
C LEU A 1106 8.30 19.06 37.18
N LEU A 1107 7.92 18.45 38.30
CA LEU A 1107 6.74 18.89 39.05
C LEU A 1107 7.12 20.00 40.03
N GLN A 1108 6.18 20.91 40.30
CA GLN A 1108 6.40 21.97 41.30
C GLN A 1108 6.73 21.37 42.67
N SER A 1109 6.16 20.21 43.01
CA SER A 1109 6.48 19.49 44.25
C SER A 1109 7.93 19.04 44.35
N ASP A 1110 8.58 18.67 43.23
CA ASP A 1110 9.98 18.25 43.22
C ASP A 1110 10.90 19.46 43.43
N VAL A 1111 10.54 20.58 42.81
CA VAL A 1111 11.23 21.88 42.97
C VAL A 1111 11.10 22.41 44.39
N ASP A 1112 9.88 22.37 44.95
CA ASP A 1112 9.61 22.80 46.33
C ASP A 1112 10.34 21.91 47.34
N ALA A 1113 10.35 20.58 47.13
CA ALA A 1113 11.08 19.65 47.99
C ALA A 1113 12.60 19.87 47.93
N ALA A 1114 13.16 20.12 46.75
CA ALA A 1114 14.58 20.43 46.61
C ALA A 1114 14.95 21.77 47.26
N MET A 1115 14.09 22.78 47.12
CA MET A 1115 14.26 24.07 47.77
C MET A 1115 14.23 23.94 49.30
N ASP A 1116 13.24 23.23 49.84
CA ASP A 1116 13.12 22.99 51.29
C ASP A 1116 14.28 22.18 51.84
N ASN A 1117 14.73 21.15 51.11
CA ASN A 1117 15.91 20.36 51.49
C ASN A 1117 17.18 21.22 51.50
N LEU A 1118 17.38 22.08 50.50
CA LEU A 1118 18.51 23.01 50.46
C LEU A 1118 18.46 24.00 51.63
N ASN A 1119 17.31 24.64 51.86
CA ASN A 1119 17.13 25.59 52.97
C ASN A 1119 17.35 24.92 54.33
N LYS A 1120 16.88 23.69 54.50
CA LYS A 1120 17.06 22.90 55.72
C LYS A 1120 18.51 22.46 55.91
N ALA A 1121 19.23 22.12 54.85
CA ALA A 1121 20.64 21.78 54.94
C ALA A 1121 21.49 23.01 55.31
N ILE A 1122 21.16 24.19 54.75
CA ILE A 1122 21.78 25.47 55.11
C ILE A 1122 21.56 25.78 56.60
N SER A 1123 20.34 25.64 57.12
CA SER A 1123 20.05 25.94 58.52
C SER A 1123 20.69 24.96 59.51
N ASN A 1124 21.03 23.75 59.06
CA ASN A 1124 21.68 22.72 59.88
C ASN A 1124 23.22 22.71 59.78
N LEU A 1125 23.83 23.64 59.04
CA LEU A 1125 25.28 23.82 59.02
C LEU A 1125 25.80 24.06 60.45
N THR A 1126 26.66 23.16 60.93
CA THR A 1126 27.16 23.17 62.32
C THR A 1126 28.64 23.47 62.31
N LYS A 1127 29.07 24.54 63.01
CA LYS A 1127 30.48 24.96 63.03
C LYS A 1127 31.38 23.89 63.67
N ALA A 1128 32.56 23.69 63.10
CA ALA A 1128 33.59 22.84 63.71
C ALA A 1128 34.12 23.51 64.99
N GLU A 1129 34.17 22.78 66.11
CA GLU A 1129 34.72 23.31 67.36
C GLU A 1129 36.25 23.37 67.29
N THR A 1130 36.82 24.50 67.71
CA THR A 1130 38.27 24.63 67.91
C THR A 1130 38.69 23.84 69.15
N PRO A 1131 39.79 23.08 69.11
CA PRO A 1131 40.23 22.29 70.25
C PRO A 1131 40.66 23.22 71.39
N VAL A 1132 39.97 23.13 72.53
CA VAL A 1132 40.29 23.89 73.75
C VAL A 1132 40.88 22.97 74.81
N ASP A 1133 41.89 23.49 75.49
CA ASP A 1133 42.71 22.93 76.57
C ASP A 1133 41.97 22.02 77.58
N PRO A 1134 42.47 20.79 77.86
CA PRO A 1134 41.81 19.79 78.72
C PRO A 1134 41.68 20.16 80.21
N ASN A 1135 42.13 21.34 80.65
CA ASN A 1135 42.02 21.80 82.05
C ASN A 1135 40.90 22.81 82.32
N VAL A 1136 40.00 23.10 81.36
CA VAL A 1136 38.85 23.99 81.57
C VAL A 1136 37.55 23.21 81.43
N VAL A 1137 36.70 23.26 82.45
CA VAL A 1137 35.36 22.66 82.42
C VAL A 1137 34.49 23.48 81.45
N SER A 1138 34.15 22.90 80.30
CA SER A 1138 33.30 23.48 79.25
C SER A 1138 31.85 23.51 79.71
N THR A 1139 31.30 24.73 79.86
CA THR A 1139 29.91 24.93 80.30
C THR A 1139 28.94 25.27 79.18
N THR A 1140 29.41 25.36 77.93
CA THR A 1140 28.64 25.84 76.77
C THR A 1140 27.36 25.03 76.52
N SER A 1141 27.44 23.70 76.59
CA SER A 1141 26.29 22.82 76.36
C SER A 1141 25.26 22.90 77.49
N LEU A 1142 25.73 23.07 78.73
CA LEU A 1142 24.88 23.27 79.90
C LEU A 1142 24.15 24.63 79.83
N GLU A 1143 24.87 25.69 79.44
CA GLU A 1143 24.30 27.04 79.24
C GLU A 1143 23.21 27.05 78.15
N LYS A 1144 23.41 26.34 77.04
CA LYS A 1144 22.39 26.18 75.99
C LYS A 1144 21.17 25.41 76.49
N ALA A 1145 21.36 24.29 77.20
CA ALA A 1145 20.26 23.50 77.73
C ALA A 1145 19.45 24.29 78.78
N ILE A 1146 20.10 25.08 79.62
CA ILE A 1146 19.46 25.98 80.59
C ILE A 1146 18.60 27.01 79.87
N LYS A 1147 19.14 27.67 78.84
CA LYS A 1147 18.40 28.65 78.06
C LYS A 1147 17.18 28.04 77.37
N ALA A 1148 17.35 26.87 76.74
CA ALA A 1148 16.26 26.14 76.10
C ALA A 1148 15.15 25.77 77.10
N ALA A 1149 15.49 25.37 78.32
CA ALA A 1149 14.51 25.11 79.38
C ALA A 1149 13.81 26.37 79.89
N GLU A 1150 14.52 27.51 79.95
CA GLU A 1150 13.97 28.81 80.38
C GLU A 1150 13.00 29.43 79.37
N ASP A 1151 13.20 29.16 78.08
CA ASP A 1151 12.34 29.66 77.00
C ASP A 1151 10.98 28.93 76.92
N LEU A 1152 10.81 27.82 77.66
CA LEU A 1152 9.55 27.07 77.71
C LEU A 1152 8.53 27.76 78.62
N LYS A 1153 7.24 27.63 78.28
CA LYS A 1153 6.15 28.26 79.03
C LYS A 1153 5.37 27.24 79.84
N LYS A 1154 5.28 27.48 81.15
CA LYS A 1154 4.58 26.61 82.12
C LYS A 1154 3.16 26.21 81.70
N ALA A 1155 2.42 27.12 81.05
CA ALA A 1155 1.04 26.90 80.66
C ALA A 1155 0.87 25.81 79.58
N ASP A 1156 1.91 25.52 78.81
CA ASP A 1156 1.85 24.60 77.68
C ASP A 1156 2.04 23.13 78.10
N TYR A 1157 2.34 22.87 79.37
CA TYR A 1157 2.73 21.54 79.88
C TYR A 1157 1.99 21.15 81.15
N THR A 1158 1.90 19.85 81.42
CA THR A 1158 1.27 19.32 82.65
C THR A 1158 2.07 19.75 83.88
N ALA A 1159 1.37 19.96 85.00
CA ALA A 1159 1.99 20.43 86.23
C ALA A 1159 3.11 19.50 86.74
N ASP A 1160 2.95 18.18 86.58
CA ASP A 1160 3.92 17.18 87.05
C ASP A 1160 5.19 17.17 86.19
N SER A 1161 5.06 17.10 84.86
CA SER A 1161 6.23 17.14 83.97
C SER A 1161 6.96 18.48 84.04
N TRP A 1162 6.21 19.58 84.21
CA TRP A 1162 6.79 20.91 84.40
C TRP A 1162 7.56 21.05 85.72
N LYS A 1163 7.13 20.35 86.77
CA LYS A 1163 7.82 20.34 88.06
C LYS A 1163 9.16 19.60 87.97
N GLU A 1164 9.19 18.46 87.29
CA GLU A 1164 10.44 17.72 87.05
C GLU A 1164 11.45 18.52 86.21
N LEU A 1165 10.97 19.24 85.18
CA LEU A 1165 11.81 20.20 84.43
C LEU A 1165 12.40 21.27 85.35
N GLN A 1166 11.60 21.90 86.22
CA GLN A 1166 12.09 22.95 87.11
C GLN A 1166 13.15 22.43 88.10
N ASN A 1167 12.99 21.21 88.60
CA ASN A 1167 13.99 20.58 89.48
C ASN A 1167 15.31 20.36 88.73
N ALA A 1168 15.25 19.78 87.53
CA ALA A 1168 16.43 19.55 86.71
C ALA A 1168 17.09 20.87 86.27
N LEU A 1169 16.31 21.91 85.95
CA LEU A 1169 16.81 23.23 85.59
C LEU A 1169 17.52 23.91 86.77
N SER A 1170 17.00 23.75 87.99
CA SER A 1170 17.64 24.28 89.19
C SER A 1170 18.97 23.57 89.47
N ALA A 1171 19.01 22.23 89.36
CA ALA A 1171 20.23 21.44 89.49
C ALA A 1171 21.27 21.79 88.40
N ALA A 1172 20.83 21.98 87.16
CA ALA A 1172 21.68 22.40 86.05
C ALA A 1172 22.29 23.79 86.27
N LYS A 1173 21.51 24.76 86.74
CA LYS A 1173 22.04 26.09 87.10
C LYS A 1173 23.04 26.04 88.25
N ALA A 1174 22.83 25.17 89.24
CA ALA A 1174 23.79 24.95 90.32
C ALA A 1174 25.11 24.36 89.80
N ALA A 1175 25.04 23.30 88.98
CA ALA A 1175 26.22 22.71 88.35
C ALA A 1175 26.95 23.70 87.43
N LEU A 1176 26.22 24.55 86.71
CA LEU A 1176 26.77 25.63 85.88
C LEU A 1176 27.53 26.67 86.70
N ASN A 1177 27.05 26.99 87.91
CA ASN A 1177 27.71 27.95 88.78
C ASN A 1177 28.92 27.37 89.51
N GLU A 1178 28.85 26.10 89.93
CA GLU A 1178 29.93 25.43 90.65
C GLU A 1178 31.10 25.01 89.74
N LYS A 1179 30.82 24.59 88.50
CA LYS A 1179 31.83 24.18 87.49
C LYS A 1179 32.86 23.19 88.03
N LYS A 1180 32.40 22.22 88.84
CA LYS A 1180 33.26 21.36 89.65
C LYS A 1180 34.18 20.45 88.82
N ASP A 1181 33.61 19.73 87.85
CA ASP A 1181 34.33 18.92 86.87
C ASP A 1181 33.44 18.70 85.63
N GLN A 1182 34.04 18.25 84.52
CA GLN A 1182 33.30 18.06 83.27
C GLN A 1182 32.22 16.98 83.38
N ALA A 1183 32.47 15.90 84.13
CA ALA A 1183 31.50 14.83 84.30
C ALA A 1183 30.22 15.32 85.02
N THR A 1184 30.35 16.21 86.00
CA THR A 1184 29.20 16.83 86.67
C THR A 1184 28.46 17.83 85.79
N VAL A 1185 29.17 18.61 84.97
CA VAL A 1185 28.55 19.53 84.00
C VAL A 1185 27.83 18.77 82.89
N ASP A 1186 28.41 17.69 82.39
CA ASP A 1186 27.81 16.83 81.36
C ASP A 1186 26.59 16.07 81.90
N ALA A 1187 26.70 15.50 83.09
CA ALA A 1187 25.58 14.82 83.74
C ALA A 1187 24.42 15.79 84.04
N ALA A 1188 24.72 17.02 84.46
CA ALA A 1188 23.72 18.06 84.64
C ALA A 1188 23.05 18.46 83.32
N THR A 1189 23.83 18.55 82.23
CA THR A 1189 23.32 18.86 80.88
C THR A 1189 22.40 17.74 80.38
N GLU A 1190 22.82 16.49 80.52
CA GLU A 1190 22.04 15.33 80.10
C GLU A 1190 20.73 15.19 80.90
N ASN A 1191 20.80 15.39 82.22
CA ASN A 1191 19.62 15.34 83.08
C ASN A 1191 18.62 16.45 82.73
N LEU A 1192 19.09 17.67 82.46
CA LEU A 1192 18.23 18.77 82.04
C LEU A 1192 17.57 18.48 80.69
N ASN A 1193 18.35 18.00 79.70
CA ASN A 1193 17.81 17.65 78.39
C ASN A 1193 16.77 16.51 78.48
N LYS A 1194 17.03 15.48 79.30
CA LYS A 1194 16.03 14.43 79.57
C LYS A 1194 14.75 14.98 80.17
N ALA A 1195 14.85 15.92 81.11
CA ALA A 1195 13.69 16.55 81.71
C ALA A 1195 12.90 17.42 80.70
N ILE A 1196 13.59 18.12 79.78
CA ILE A 1196 12.96 18.84 78.66
C ILE A 1196 12.22 17.86 77.74
N SER A 1197 12.85 16.74 77.36
CA SER A 1197 12.21 15.75 76.48
C SER A 1197 11.06 14.99 77.15
N ALA A 1198 11.05 14.90 78.48
CA ALA A 1198 9.99 14.25 79.25
C ALA A 1198 8.78 15.16 79.52
N LEU A 1199 8.77 16.40 79.01
CA LEU A 1199 7.64 17.31 79.14
C LEU A 1199 6.40 16.80 78.39
N VAL A 1200 5.25 16.80 79.07
CA VAL A 1200 3.96 16.40 78.51
C VAL A 1200 3.10 17.66 78.30
N LYS A 1201 2.57 17.87 77.11
CA LYS A 1201 1.76 19.07 76.80
C LYS A 1201 0.42 19.09 77.54
N ALA A 1202 0.03 20.25 78.04
CA ALA A 1202 -1.29 20.47 78.64
C ALA A 1202 -2.37 20.28 77.55
N GLY A 1203 -3.32 19.36 77.79
CA GLY A 1203 -4.41 19.03 76.86
C GLY A 1203 -4.33 17.66 76.18
N SER A 1204 -3.27 16.87 76.39
CA SER A 1204 -3.24 15.46 75.95
C SER A 1204 -3.94 14.54 76.95
N ALA A 1205 -5.26 14.68 77.07
CA ALA A 1205 -6.15 13.70 77.68
C ALA A 1205 -7.20 13.27 76.66
N LYS A 1206 -7.24 11.97 76.40
CA LYS A 1206 -8.25 11.26 75.64
C LYS A 1206 -9.61 11.41 76.35
N GLU A 1207 -10.57 12.12 75.75
CA GLU A 1207 -11.99 11.96 76.09
C GLU A 1207 -12.54 10.78 75.27
N LYS A 1208 -12.69 9.61 75.90
CA LYS A 1208 -13.98 9.09 76.38
C LYS A 1208 -15.15 10.09 76.22
N LYS A 1209 -15.93 9.89 75.16
CA LYS A 1209 -17.27 10.47 74.98
C LYS A 1209 -18.14 10.16 76.21
N THR A 1210 -18.81 11.17 76.73
CA THR A 1210 -20.03 11.00 77.56
C THR A 1210 -21.24 11.25 76.65
N PRO A 1211 -22.31 10.42 76.70
CA PRO A 1211 -23.53 10.67 75.94
C PRO A 1211 -24.32 11.84 76.53
N ALA A 1212 -25.05 12.52 75.64
CA ALA A 1212 -25.98 13.59 75.94
C ALA A 1212 -27.10 13.15 76.90
N ALA A 1213 -27.57 14.09 77.72
CA ALA A 1213 -28.89 14.05 78.32
C ALA A 1213 -29.56 15.41 78.09
N GLN A 1214 -30.56 15.43 77.21
CA GLN A 1214 -31.73 16.29 77.42
C GLN A 1214 -32.64 15.56 78.41
N THR A 1215 -33.06 16.28 79.44
CA THR A 1215 -34.28 16.02 80.23
C THR A 1215 -35.45 15.76 79.28
N SER A 1216 -36.31 14.75 79.48
CA SER A 1216 -37.26 14.68 80.60
C SER A 1216 -37.90 13.29 80.80
N GLU A 1217 -38.27 13.04 82.05
CA GLU A 1217 -39.32 12.14 82.58
C GLU A 1217 -39.06 10.66 82.91
N LEU A 1218 -39.63 10.29 84.06
CA LEU A 1218 -39.40 9.09 84.89
C LEU A 1218 -40.31 7.91 84.51
N LYS A 1219 -39.79 6.67 84.58
CA LYS A 1219 -40.11 5.63 85.62
C LYS A 1219 -39.72 4.21 85.18
N ASN A 1220 -38.82 3.62 85.97
CA ASN A 1220 -38.83 2.26 86.57
C ASN A 1220 -39.15 1.01 85.69
N THR A 1221 -38.19 0.09 85.52
CA THR A 1221 -38.11 -1.23 86.20
C THR A 1221 -37.09 -2.19 85.54
N SER A 1222 -36.69 -3.19 86.33
CA SER A 1222 -35.62 -4.20 86.24
C SER A 1222 -35.49 -5.07 84.98
N GLY A 1223 -34.30 -5.68 84.78
CA GLY A 1223 -34.20 -6.98 84.11
C GLY A 1223 -32.81 -7.37 83.64
N THR A 1224 -32.24 -8.38 84.29
CA THR A 1224 -30.94 -9.02 84.07
C THR A 1224 -30.86 -9.96 82.86
N ASP A 1225 -29.62 -10.12 82.38
CA ASP A 1225 -28.95 -11.37 81.99
C ASP A 1225 -29.09 -12.04 80.60
N THR A 1226 -27.90 -12.48 80.17
CA THR A 1226 -27.53 -13.68 79.39
C THR A 1226 -27.43 -13.68 77.84
N LYS A 1227 -26.16 -13.62 77.39
CA LYS A 1227 -25.34 -14.74 76.86
C LYS A 1227 -25.42 -15.14 75.37
N LYS A 1228 -24.21 -15.30 74.80
CA LYS A 1228 -23.76 -16.25 73.74
C LYS A 1228 -24.15 -15.89 72.28
N THR A 1229 -23.35 -16.06 71.22
CA THR A 1229 -22.00 -16.63 70.96
C THR A 1229 -21.59 -16.33 69.51
N SER A 1230 -20.27 -16.35 69.22
CA SER A 1230 -19.63 -16.83 67.95
C SER A 1230 -19.93 -16.05 66.65
N GLY A 1231 -18.98 -15.62 65.81
CA GLY A 1231 -17.54 -15.85 65.70
C GLY A 1231 -17.05 -15.31 64.34
N LYS A 1232 -15.74 -15.43 64.11
CA LYS A 1232 -14.96 -15.17 62.87
C LYS A 1232 -14.25 -13.81 62.76
N VAL A 1233 -12.95 -13.93 62.56
CA VAL A 1233 -11.87 -12.94 62.65
C VAL A 1233 -11.79 -12.09 61.37
N LYS A 1234 -11.57 -10.78 61.52
CA LYS A 1234 -11.07 -9.86 60.48
C LYS A 1234 -9.82 -9.15 61.03
N THR A 1235 -8.73 -9.23 60.28
CA THR A 1235 -7.51 -8.43 60.42
C THR A 1235 -7.51 -7.34 59.36
N GLY A 1236 -7.27 -6.10 59.74
CA GLY A 1236 -7.08 -4.98 58.81
C GLY A 1236 -7.32 -3.65 59.50
N ASP A 1237 -6.26 -3.09 60.09
CA ASP A 1237 -6.16 -1.67 60.37
C ASP A 1237 -4.77 -1.21 59.85
N PRO A 1238 -4.65 -0.06 59.16
CA PRO A 1238 -3.47 0.32 58.40
C PRO A 1238 -2.41 0.95 59.31
N ALA A 1239 -1.24 0.32 59.38
CA ALA A 1239 -0.06 0.93 59.98
C ALA A 1239 0.64 1.84 58.97
N SER A 1240 0.70 3.12 59.33
CA SER A 1240 1.68 4.14 58.93
C SER A 1240 3.05 3.56 58.52
N VAL A 1241 3.43 3.76 57.26
CA VAL A 1241 4.79 3.56 56.74
C VAL A 1241 5.35 4.94 56.37
N PHE A 1242 6.01 5.59 57.33
CA PHE A 1242 7.04 6.59 57.06
C PHE A 1242 8.36 5.98 57.51
N GLY A 1243 9.19 5.57 56.55
CA GLY A 1243 10.50 5.02 56.84
C GLY A 1243 11.37 4.95 55.58
N TRP A 1244 12.56 5.52 55.73
CA TRP A 1244 13.77 5.31 54.92
C TRP A 1244 13.95 6.17 53.66
N LEU A 1245 14.33 7.43 53.90
CA LEU A 1245 15.30 8.13 53.09
C LEU A 1245 16.68 7.90 53.74
N THR A 1246 17.60 7.16 53.10
CA THR A 1246 19.05 7.42 53.14
C THR A 1246 19.84 6.49 52.23
N LEU A 1247 20.71 7.13 51.42
CA LEU A 1247 22.06 6.72 51.02
C LEU A 1247 22.23 5.64 49.94
N ALA A 1248 22.36 6.11 48.70
CA ALA A 1248 23.19 5.49 47.68
C ALA A 1248 24.42 6.38 47.43
N VAL A 1249 25.63 5.91 47.76
CA VAL A 1249 26.86 6.16 46.97
C VAL A 1249 27.82 4.97 47.12
N SER A 1250 28.31 4.52 45.96
CA SER A 1250 29.51 3.70 45.68
C SER A 1250 29.42 2.16 45.79
N SER A 1251 29.43 1.49 44.63
CA SER A 1251 30.61 0.72 44.19
C SER A 1251 30.45 0.20 42.76
N LEU A 1252 31.53 0.35 41.99
CA LEU A 1252 31.79 -0.28 40.69
C LEU A 1252 31.79 -1.82 40.82
N GLY A 1253 31.28 -2.54 39.82
CA GLY A 1253 31.55 -3.97 39.71
C GLY A 1253 30.66 -4.73 38.73
N ALA A 1254 31.27 -5.17 37.63
CA ALA A 1254 30.83 -6.10 36.60
C ALA A 1254 29.89 -7.26 37.02
N GLY A 1255 29.03 -7.67 36.07
CA GLY A 1255 28.44 -9.02 36.07
C GLY A 1255 27.04 -9.05 35.46
N GLY A 1256 26.93 -9.45 34.19
CA GLY A 1256 25.65 -9.54 33.49
C GLY A 1256 24.72 -10.63 34.03
N PHE A 1257 23.42 -10.49 33.77
CA PHE A 1257 22.53 -11.65 33.65
C PHE A 1257 21.34 -11.32 32.75
N ALA A 1258 21.05 -12.28 31.87
CA ALA A 1258 20.10 -12.23 30.78
C ALA A 1258 18.64 -12.09 31.25
N LEU A 1259 17.88 -11.21 30.60
CA LEU A 1259 16.41 -11.24 30.65
C LEU A 1259 15.85 -11.92 29.41
N LYS A 1260 15.29 -13.09 29.70
CA LYS A 1260 14.70 -14.08 28.80
C LYS A 1260 13.38 -13.55 28.24
N ARG A 1261 13.42 -13.21 26.96
CA ARG A 1261 12.28 -12.95 26.06
C ARG A 1261 11.24 -14.09 26.19
N ARG A 1262 10.01 -13.77 26.58
CA ARG A 1262 8.87 -14.72 26.53
C ARG A 1262 7.97 -14.35 25.36
N LYS A 1263 8.12 -15.11 24.27
CA LYS A 1263 7.22 -15.20 23.10
C LYS A 1263 5.77 -15.47 23.55
N ARG A 1264 4.81 -14.72 22.99
CA ARG A 1264 3.48 -15.20 22.57
C ARG A 1264 3.51 -15.06 21.04
N ARG A 1265 3.69 -16.12 20.23
CA ARG A 1265 2.76 -17.18 19.84
C ARG A 1265 1.44 -16.65 19.28
N ASP A 1266 1.46 -16.55 17.97
CA ASP A 1266 0.35 -16.69 17.03
C ASP A 1266 -0.60 -17.83 17.42
N ASP A 1267 -1.90 -17.59 17.22
CA ASP A 1267 -2.79 -18.50 16.49
C ASP A 1267 -4.13 -17.80 16.20
N LYS A 1268 -4.43 -17.69 14.90
CA LYS A 1268 -5.69 -17.37 14.20
C LYS A 1268 -6.14 -15.91 14.07
#